data_AF-A0A9N8EPR8-F1
#
_entry.id   AF-A0A9N8EPR8-F1
#
_cell.length_a   1.000
_cell.length_b   1.000
_cell.length_c   1.000
_cell.angle_alpha   90.00
_cell.angle_beta   90.00
_cell.angle_gamma   90.00
#
_symmetry.space_group_name_H-M   'P 1'
#
loop_
_entity.id
_entity.type
_entity.pdbx_description
1 polymer ?
#
loop_
_entity_poly.entity_id
_entity_poly.type
_entity_poly.pdbx_seq_one_letter_code
_entity_poly.pdbx_strand_id
1 'polypeptide(L)'
;MGLLNTNRTDSDPTLVESVTSQLIDDKFCKNGEFHAATAKKFVEELRERRDTLQQQVHDTRYSERILRDVNTHRSASKNAHKKSTFGGSPVLLGLDKVIIPLADQIAQMIADGADKETIQSVAEEFVRVYSPYETPNLVVTAWNNNNQVWAAALKIITPWTTRKDDTKKDTLESVNLDVEEPDHVQEVSKILGRDIASGYRLTKEDTEALKEGDFDLSRLNPGSTAFWSRPNSEGLAMADEKVSAEYPRSDEKVTYLSPRYRSKFSTKMTGYVMRNGEKHRFKIKLGAEVHSEIIVIRLRQYMGFHQDQMRHYPQLKMYLGDKSYAQWERDLQLKYGTEQLRRHILQRGQDEETGEAWVVFRDVAIEARPKTQIRVSAVDYGAYDGSRSREVRASALIYAFTAQGDHSTKNSREVLVQDEDGEYQVEHRVHDVGLALGRAPVVLQDSRDVLNFPLSKNKPEEYDRNYVWADKEGNKVSFIWNDFWHHLRDHSGATFSDFKWSARLIGSLTTDEIREAVVSGGIPTDLVESYVYHISNMRNRAVRAFALEQGEGSVPGRGPIQLTVPEPPTDLVRSDGYEVIKKGKIVGNYYPGSTVLPLLQETWFTRINGLFQGQSIGRDIGAHYVEASFAPLVRLDTHVGRTLWEREVPWTMTTFSVGIGLNATVARIVKPNRLYVGAEGRSRAYVVHDTLSFSVGVGFPAVSSALAKLGPEFSVTAELYRRRFQHVHFAESVSAGYRSPVQVHKITRLGNIESLAVAVLTPGDVLREFQAIGATSAVHLGFGLGNYIGSVGSSLSFEGGQTNWQTVTYTKDQLGSLHLLLENDSERTFGAGTEQFNVTANSVVNAAAFALGAHSNRINYKVWNIEVAPKEYDLEQATDGIKRSGSQAEELVATLKTLRRHPELALPEVRAASKVELPDNVKLRFRIQANKLEKRSNAQLLYLFNHDRKKEKTRVTVESDEYQYDFFSKSRSKRGYAGIEKTVLDLKTKNSVVREGTSKRLTVEMDRQNPRSLVVWVDVFDYKRTLDRRGLLKLLDSLNKRYQNPDDEGADFFVEPPMPTEEPYKRIYANSRIYVNGDKLIKLVEEKTPKELFAEIQSVAKDPIGFHNKRKIKQGFKQLTKAVEELNKLTPGEDAEKQTIKVQDRLAVAALRLVNALYQSKTWGVSYLHKLFGSNGMLVVGEVFGVHERTNMLQDPDWVSRLRYAGKSWGKLTNVPPISRFVRVDQPTPANEHAMLDIPMERFLGTIVTGYSGGMVGLGSR
;
A
#
# COMPACT_ATOMS: atom_id res chain seq x y z
N MET A 1 11.59 31.55 20.57
CA MET A 1 10.45 30.64 20.30
C MET A 1 9.15 31.29 20.79
N GLY A 2 8.59 32.27 20.08
CA GLY A 2 7.45 33.05 20.60
C GLY A 2 6.55 33.71 19.55
N LEU A 3 6.56 33.25 18.29
CA LEU A 3 5.89 33.94 17.17
C LEU A 3 5.06 33.03 16.25
N LEU A 4 4.56 31.89 16.75
CA LEU A 4 3.74 30.96 15.94
C LEU A 4 2.37 30.60 16.55
N ASN A 5 1.89 31.35 17.53
CA ASN A 5 0.65 31.04 18.26
C ASN A 5 -0.60 31.84 17.83
N THR A 6 -0.62 32.42 16.62
CA THR A 6 -1.69 33.37 16.20
C THR A 6 -2.69 32.83 15.18
N ASN A 7 -2.89 31.51 15.08
CA ASN A 7 -3.97 30.95 14.26
C ASN A 7 -5.14 30.49 15.15
N ARG A 8 -6.09 31.42 15.41
CA ARG A 8 -7.53 31.17 15.65
C ARG A 8 -7.91 30.03 16.62
N THR A 9 -7.38 30.02 17.84
CA THR A 9 -7.82 29.10 18.92
C THR A 9 -8.42 29.78 20.15
N ASP A 10 -8.49 31.12 20.20
CA ASP A 10 -8.96 31.85 21.39
C ASP A 10 -10.36 32.47 21.19
N SER A 11 -11.26 31.82 20.42
CA SER A 11 -12.69 32.14 20.51
C SER A 11 -13.24 31.47 21.78
N ASP A 12 -13.75 32.29 22.69
CA ASP A 12 -14.43 31.88 23.92
C ASP A 12 -15.35 30.67 23.67
N PRO A 13 -15.08 29.48 24.26
CA PRO A 13 -15.90 28.28 24.06
C PRO A 13 -17.35 28.44 24.54
N THR A 14 -17.65 29.49 25.31
CA THR A 14 -19.02 29.82 25.75
C THR A 14 -19.88 30.51 24.67
N LEU A 15 -19.26 31.06 23.62
CA LEU A 15 -19.93 31.84 22.56
C LEU A 15 -20.17 31.06 21.25
N VAL A 16 -19.83 29.77 21.20
CA VAL A 16 -20.14 28.93 20.04
C VAL A 16 -21.50 28.29 20.28
N GLU A 17 -22.56 28.98 19.83
CA GLU A 17 -23.84 28.35 19.51
C GLU A 17 -23.54 27.03 18.79
N SER A 18 -24.22 25.96 19.22
CA SER A 18 -23.93 24.63 18.69
C SER A 18 -24.11 24.67 17.17
N VAL A 19 -23.20 24.06 16.42
CA VAL A 19 -23.29 24.02 14.94
C VAL A 19 -24.64 23.41 14.52
N THR A 20 -25.18 22.53 15.36
CA THR A 20 -26.52 21.97 15.24
C THR A 20 -27.61 23.03 15.38
N SER A 21 -27.60 23.83 16.45
CA SER A 21 -28.55 24.92 16.68
C SER A 21 -28.51 25.92 15.53
N GLN A 22 -27.32 26.33 15.10
CA GLN A 22 -27.17 27.24 13.97
C GLN A 22 -27.78 26.65 12.69
N LEU A 23 -27.54 25.37 12.40
CA LEU A 23 -28.12 24.72 11.23
C LEU A 23 -29.65 24.60 11.35
N ILE A 24 -30.18 24.28 12.53
CA ILE A 24 -31.62 24.20 12.77
C ILE A 24 -32.25 25.58 12.56
N ASP A 25 -31.66 26.62 13.14
CA ASP A 25 -32.15 27.98 13.03
C ASP A 25 -32.12 28.49 11.58
N ASP A 26 -31.03 28.20 10.86
CA ASP A 26 -30.86 28.58 9.46
C ASP A 26 -31.85 27.85 8.54
N LYS A 27 -32.20 26.60 8.84
CA LYS A 27 -32.95 25.71 7.93
C LYS A 27 -34.42 25.54 8.26
N PHE A 28 -34.81 25.68 9.52
CA PHE A 28 -36.18 25.45 9.97
C PHE A 28 -36.82 26.65 10.67
N CYS A 29 -36.03 27.62 11.12
CA CYS A 29 -36.53 28.79 11.85
C CYS A 29 -36.56 30.08 11.02
N LYS A 30 -37.29 31.08 11.51
CA LYS A 30 -37.25 32.48 11.06
C LYS A 30 -37.37 33.36 12.28
N ASN A 31 -36.36 34.20 12.54
CA ASN A 31 -36.25 35.01 13.77
C ASN A 31 -36.27 34.16 15.06
N GLY A 32 -35.68 32.96 15.04
CA GLY A 32 -35.57 32.07 16.22
C GLY A 32 -36.83 31.23 16.52
N GLU A 33 -37.86 31.32 15.69
CA GLU A 33 -39.08 30.50 15.79
C GLU A 33 -39.21 29.56 14.59
N PHE A 34 -39.64 28.32 14.83
CA PHE A 34 -39.90 27.36 13.77
C PHE A 34 -40.96 27.89 12.78
N HIS A 35 -40.64 27.87 11.48
CA HIS A 35 -41.43 28.54 10.46
C HIS A 35 -41.69 27.63 9.26
N ALA A 36 -42.95 27.23 9.06
CA ALA A 36 -43.35 26.21 8.09
C ALA A 36 -42.89 26.49 6.66
N ALA A 37 -42.94 27.75 6.20
CA ALA A 37 -42.48 28.10 4.86
C ALA A 37 -40.96 28.06 4.70
N THR A 38 -40.19 28.27 5.78
CA THR A 38 -38.72 28.09 5.76
C THR A 38 -38.39 26.61 5.66
N ALA A 39 -39.01 25.79 6.51
CA ALA A 39 -38.84 24.34 6.49
C ALA A 39 -39.20 23.72 5.13
N LYS A 40 -40.36 24.10 4.56
CA LYS A 40 -40.78 23.63 3.23
C LYS A 40 -39.82 24.04 2.12
N LYS A 41 -39.30 25.27 2.15
CA LYS A 41 -38.27 25.72 1.20
C LYS A 41 -37.02 24.87 1.33
N PHE A 42 -36.59 24.55 2.55
CA PHE A 42 -35.42 23.71 2.75
C PHE A 42 -35.63 22.26 2.25
N VAL A 43 -36.82 21.69 2.41
CA VAL A 43 -37.17 20.41 1.77
C VAL A 43 -37.02 20.48 0.25
N GLU A 44 -37.48 21.57 -0.38
CA GLU A 44 -37.30 21.78 -1.83
C GLU A 44 -35.80 21.89 -2.19
N GLU A 45 -35.00 22.61 -1.41
CA GLU A 45 -33.53 22.67 -1.56
C GLU A 45 -32.89 21.26 -1.46
N LEU A 46 -33.35 20.40 -0.55
CA LEU A 46 -32.86 19.02 -0.42
C LEU A 46 -33.20 18.17 -1.65
N ARG A 47 -34.39 18.34 -2.23
CA ARG A 47 -34.79 17.66 -3.47
C ARG A 47 -33.93 18.09 -4.66
N GLU A 48 -33.64 19.39 -4.78
CA GLU A 48 -32.70 19.90 -5.80
C GLU A 48 -31.27 19.38 -5.59
N ARG A 49 -30.79 19.36 -4.33
CA ARG A 49 -29.47 18.82 -3.97
C ARG A 49 -29.38 17.34 -4.31
N ARG A 50 -30.46 16.58 -4.08
CA ARG A 50 -30.56 15.16 -4.40
C ARG A 50 -30.36 14.91 -5.90
N ASP A 51 -30.98 15.72 -6.76
CA ASP A 51 -30.79 15.60 -8.22
C ASP A 51 -29.37 15.98 -8.65
N THR A 52 -28.78 17.01 -8.03
CA THR A 52 -27.37 17.37 -8.23
C THR A 52 -26.44 16.22 -7.82
N LEU A 53 -26.68 15.61 -6.67
CA LEU A 53 -25.89 14.49 -6.15
C LEU A 53 -26.06 13.24 -7.01
N GLN A 54 -27.24 13.03 -7.59
CA GLN A 54 -27.49 11.95 -8.54
C GLN A 54 -26.59 12.05 -9.76
N GLN A 55 -26.44 13.27 -10.31
CA GLN A 55 -25.52 13.54 -11.39
C GLN A 55 -24.05 13.31 -10.97
N GLN A 56 -23.66 13.75 -9.77
CA GLN A 56 -22.31 13.52 -9.25
C GLN A 56 -21.99 12.02 -9.05
N VAL A 57 -22.96 11.24 -8.56
CA VAL A 57 -22.86 9.78 -8.43
C VAL A 57 -22.71 9.14 -9.81
N HIS A 58 -23.52 9.57 -10.79
CA HIS A 58 -23.43 9.11 -12.16
C HIS A 58 -22.01 9.33 -12.71
N ASP A 59 -21.51 10.56 -12.63
CA ASP A 59 -20.22 10.95 -13.21
C ASP A 59 -19.05 10.25 -12.52
N THR A 60 -19.13 10.08 -11.21
CA THR A 60 -18.14 9.31 -10.43
C THR A 60 -18.13 7.84 -10.86
N ARG A 61 -19.29 7.19 -10.95
CA ARG A 61 -19.39 5.76 -11.35
C ARG A 61 -18.98 5.53 -12.80
N TYR A 62 -19.35 6.44 -13.68
CA TYR A 62 -18.93 6.44 -15.08
C TYR A 62 -17.41 6.49 -15.19
N SER A 63 -16.80 7.46 -14.49
CA SER A 63 -15.35 7.63 -14.44
C SER A 63 -14.66 6.39 -13.85
N GLU A 64 -15.12 5.87 -12.70
CA GLU A 64 -14.57 4.64 -12.12
C GLU A 64 -14.59 3.47 -13.12
N ARG A 65 -15.67 3.27 -13.88
CA ARG A 65 -15.83 2.13 -14.80
C ARG A 65 -14.98 2.22 -16.06
N ILE A 66 -14.82 3.41 -16.63
CA ILE A 66 -13.92 3.63 -17.77
C ILE A 66 -12.48 3.38 -17.35
N LEU A 67 -12.10 3.92 -16.19
CA LEU A 67 -10.72 3.97 -15.75
C LEU A 67 -10.23 2.67 -15.11
N ARG A 68 -11.11 1.94 -14.43
CA ARG A 68 -10.75 0.71 -13.69
C ARG A 68 -11.04 -0.56 -14.49
N ASP A 69 -12.21 -0.63 -15.11
CA ASP A 69 -12.70 -1.88 -15.69
C ASP A 69 -12.48 -1.93 -17.22
N VAL A 70 -11.85 -0.91 -17.80
CA VAL A 70 -11.56 -0.79 -19.25
C VAL A 70 -12.80 -1.05 -20.12
N ASN A 71 -13.96 -0.61 -19.63
CA ASN A 71 -15.21 -0.77 -20.35
C ASN A 71 -15.34 0.27 -21.48
N THR A 72 -16.07 -0.08 -22.53
CA THR A 72 -16.45 0.89 -23.56
C THR A 72 -17.31 2.00 -22.94
N HIS A 73 -17.20 3.24 -23.46
CA HIS A 73 -17.99 4.38 -23.00
C HIS A 73 -19.49 4.06 -22.88
N ARG A 74 -20.05 3.32 -23.85
CA ARG A 74 -21.46 2.91 -23.85
C ARG A 74 -21.81 1.96 -22.71
N SER A 75 -20.96 0.96 -22.43
CA SER A 75 -21.16 0.03 -21.31
C SER A 75 -20.98 0.73 -19.96
N ALA A 76 -19.97 1.60 -19.85
CA ALA A 76 -19.72 2.37 -18.64
C ALA A 76 -20.87 3.35 -18.34
N SER A 77 -21.37 4.07 -19.36
CA SER A 77 -22.50 5.01 -19.23
C SER A 77 -23.79 4.28 -18.86
N LYS A 78 -24.16 3.19 -19.55
CA LYS A 78 -25.37 2.40 -19.21
C LYS A 78 -25.33 1.89 -17.77
N ASN A 79 -24.15 1.42 -17.31
CA ASN A 79 -23.98 0.94 -15.93
C ASN A 79 -23.96 2.07 -14.89
N ALA A 80 -23.35 3.21 -15.22
CA ALA A 80 -23.36 4.38 -14.35
C ALA A 80 -24.78 4.92 -14.18
N HIS A 81 -25.51 5.07 -15.29
CA HIS A 81 -26.93 5.42 -15.31
C HIS A 81 -27.74 4.45 -14.47
N LYS A 82 -27.62 3.13 -14.70
CA LYS A 82 -28.34 2.13 -13.90
C LYS A 82 -28.10 2.28 -12.38
N LYS A 83 -26.91 2.71 -11.97
CA LYS A 83 -26.57 2.86 -10.55
C LYS A 83 -26.96 4.21 -9.96
N SER A 84 -27.04 5.27 -10.76
CA SER A 84 -27.48 6.59 -10.32
C SER A 84 -28.99 6.75 -10.34
N THR A 85 -29.72 6.10 -11.26
CA THR A 85 -31.19 6.23 -11.36
C THR A 85 -31.98 5.21 -10.56
N PHE A 86 -31.49 3.98 -10.37
CA PHE A 86 -32.28 2.91 -9.75
C PHE A 86 -31.87 2.62 -8.29
N GLY A 87 -31.65 3.66 -7.47
CA GLY A 87 -31.42 3.49 -6.03
C GLY A 87 -30.16 2.71 -5.67
N GLY A 88 -29.18 2.59 -6.58
CA GLY A 88 -27.96 1.81 -6.32
C GLY A 88 -26.90 2.52 -5.48
N SER A 89 -27.11 3.81 -5.17
CA SER A 89 -26.18 4.64 -4.41
C SER A 89 -26.63 4.75 -2.96
N PRO A 90 -25.85 4.27 -1.98
CA PRO A 90 -26.21 4.38 -0.58
C PRO A 90 -26.48 5.82 -0.11
N VAL A 91 -25.77 6.79 -0.69
CA VAL A 91 -25.93 8.21 -0.36
C VAL A 91 -27.21 8.81 -0.94
N LEU A 92 -27.66 8.37 -2.12
CA LEU A 92 -28.97 8.80 -2.64
C LEU A 92 -30.09 8.12 -1.88
N LEU A 93 -29.92 6.84 -1.53
CA LEU A 93 -30.87 6.12 -0.69
C LEU A 93 -31.02 6.79 0.67
N GLY A 94 -29.93 7.24 1.30
CA GLY A 94 -30.01 7.96 2.57
C GLY A 94 -30.80 9.27 2.45
N LEU A 95 -30.60 10.04 1.38
CA LEU A 95 -31.43 11.21 1.10
C LEU A 95 -32.91 10.85 0.90
N ASP A 96 -33.18 9.89 0.01
CA ASP A 96 -34.52 9.54 -0.43
C ASP A 96 -35.33 8.84 0.67
N LYS A 97 -34.68 8.10 1.57
CA LYS A 97 -35.33 7.26 2.59
C LYS A 97 -35.31 7.82 4.00
N VAL A 98 -34.41 8.76 4.31
CA VAL A 98 -34.23 9.25 5.69
C VAL A 98 -34.23 10.76 5.72
N ILE A 99 -33.29 11.42 5.04
CA ILE A 99 -33.09 12.88 5.17
C ILE A 99 -34.32 13.68 4.70
N ILE A 100 -34.81 13.41 3.48
CA ILE A 100 -35.94 14.15 2.92
C ILE A 100 -37.22 13.84 3.71
N PRO A 101 -37.56 12.57 4.02
CA PRO A 101 -38.71 12.26 4.89
C PRO A 101 -38.66 12.92 6.26
N LEU A 102 -37.50 12.94 6.94
CA LEU A 102 -37.34 13.63 8.23
C LEU A 102 -37.55 15.14 8.10
N ALA A 103 -36.99 15.78 7.06
CA ALA A 103 -37.22 17.20 6.82
C ALA A 103 -38.70 17.51 6.49
N ASP A 104 -39.36 16.65 5.72
CA ASP A 104 -40.80 16.72 5.43
C ASP A 104 -41.63 16.56 6.72
N GLN A 105 -41.26 15.61 7.61
CA GLN A 105 -41.88 15.41 8.91
C GLN A 105 -41.74 16.64 9.80
N ILE A 106 -40.54 17.24 9.89
CA ILE A 106 -40.31 18.48 10.64
C ILE A 106 -41.20 19.61 10.08
N ALA A 107 -41.22 19.78 8.75
CA ALA A 107 -42.06 20.80 8.11
C ALA A 107 -43.56 20.60 8.41
N GLN A 108 -44.02 19.34 8.43
CA GLN A 108 -45.39 18.97 8.76
C GLN A 108 -45.71 19.22 10.25
N MET A 109 -44.83 18.83 11.17
CA MET A 109 -45.00 19.11 12.61
C MET A 109 -45.08 20.61 12.91
N ILE A 110 -44.28 21.42 12.21
CA ILE A 110 -44.35 22.89 12.32
C ILE A 110 -45.70 23.40 11.79
N ALA A 111 -46.18 22.85 10.66
CA ALA A 111 -47.47 23.24 10.09
C ALA A 111 -48.67 22.83 10.97
N ASP A 112 -48.57 21.69 11.64
CA ASP A 112 -49.59 21.15 12.54
C ASP A 112 -49.56 21.80 13.93
N GLY A 113 -48.59 22.66 14.21
CA GLY A 113 -48.44 23.34 15.49
C GLY A 113 -48.00 22.41 16.62
N ALA A 114 -47.16 21.41 16.33
CA ALA A 114 -46.52 20.58 17.35
C ALA A 114 -45.69 21.43 18.32
N ASP A 115 -45.46 20.92 19.53
CA ASP A 115 -44.67 21.64 20.52
C ASP A 115 -43.20 21.80 20.09
N LYS A 116 -42.58 22.89 20.58
CA LYS A 116 -41.22 23.27 20.18
C LYS A 116 -40.18 22.21 20.55
N GLU A 117 -40.35 21.52 21.68
CA GLU A 117 -39.39 20.52 22.16
C GLU A 117 -39.41 19.27 21.27
N THR A 118 -40.60 18.80 20.87
CA THR A 118 -40.74 17.67 19.94
C THR A 118 -40.16 18.02 18.57
N ILE A 119 -40.44 19.22 18.02
CA ILE A 119 -39.86 19.66 16.73
C ILE A 119 -38.33 19.74 16.84
N GLN A 120 -37.81 20.34 17.92
CA GLN A 120 -36.38 20.46 18.18
C GLN A 120 -35.69 19.08 18.25
N SER A 121 -36.30 18.11 18.94
CA SER A 121 -35.76 16.75 19.05
C SER A 121 -35.62 16.08 17.67
N VAL A 122 -36.65 16.16 16.82
CA VAL A 122 -36.61 15.58 15.46
C VAL A 122 -35.62 16.36 14.57
N ALA A 123 -35.52 17.68 14.73
CA ALA A 123 -34.56 18.50 14.00
C ALA A 123 -33.10 18.17 14.37
N GLU A 124 -32.80 17.90 15.64
CA GLU A 124 -31.48 17.44 16.08
C GLU A 124 -31.13 16.07 15.50
N GLU A 125 -32.09 15.15 15.43
CA GLU A 125 -31.90 13.88 14.74
C GLU A 125 -31.60 14.09 13.25
N PHE A 126 -32.37 14.95 12.57
CA PHE A 126 -32.12 15.35 11.19
C PHE A 126 -30.69 15.87 10.98
N VAL A 127 -30.19 16.76 11.85
CA VAL A 127 -28.83 17.30 11.70
C VAL A 127 -27.77 16.21 11.79
N ARG A 128 -27.92 15.24 12.70
CA ARG A 128 -26.96 14.14 12.86
C ARG A 128 -26.84 13.33 11.58
N VAL A 129 -27.98 12.94 11.00
CA VAL A 129 -28.03 12.13 9.77
C VAL A 129 -27.69 12.95 8.51
N TYR A 130 -27.90 14.27 8.54
CA TYR A 130 -27.60 15.17 7.44
C TYR A 130 -26.13 15.65 7.43
N SER A 131 -25.44 15.54 8.57
CA SER A 131 -24.05 15.97 8.74
C SER A 131 -23.08 15.49 7.66
N PRO A 132 -23.14 14.23 7.16
CA PRO A 132 -22.19 13.79 6.15
C PRO A 132 -22.37 14.49 4.83
N TYR A 133 -23.58 15.02 4.56
CA TYR A 133 -23.91 15.72 3.34
C TYR A 133 -23.35 17.14 3.32
N GLU A 134 -23.24 17.80 4.48
CA GLU A 134 -22.82 19.21 4.61
C GLU A 134 -21.36 19.43 4.98
N THR A 135 -20.59 18.37 5.28
CA THR A 135 -19.18 18.51 5.66
C THR A 135 -18.26 18.28 4.45
N PRO A 136 -17.89 19.29 3.64
CA PRO A 136 -17.00 19.11 2.50
C PRO A 136 -15.60 18.64 2.91
N ASN A 137 -15.19 18.85 4.17
CA ASN A 137 -13.88 18.43 4.70
C ASN A 137 -13.80 16.96 5.14
N LEU A 138 -14.89 16.18 5.02
CA LEU A 138 -14.87 14.71 5.18
C LEU A 138 -14.07 14.02 4.05
N VAL A 139 -13.37 14.78 3.20
CA VAL A 139 -12.34 14.26 2.29
C VAL A 139 -11.40 13.40 3.12
N VAL A 140 -11.52 12.08 2.92
CA VAL A 140 -10.72 10.97 3.49
C VAL A 140 -9.24 11.10 3.10
N THR A 141 -8.60 12.25 3.30
CA THR A 141 -7.16 12.34 3.16
C THR A 141 -6.57 11.62 4.37
N ALA A 142 -5.57 10.78 4.14
CA ALA A 142 -4.78 10.22 5.25
C ALA A 142 -4.18 11.33 6.14
N TRP A 143 -4.09 12.56 5.62
CA TRP A 143 -3.68 13.73 6.37
C TRP A 143 -4.78 14.77 6.25
N ASN A 144 -5.69 14.84 7.22
CA ASN A 144 -6.69 15.90 7.25
C ASN A 144 -5.92 17.24 7.34
N ASN A 145 -6.32 18.29 6.61
CA ASN A 145 -5.56 19.56 6.56
C ASN A 145 -5.46 20.25 7.94
N ASN A 146 -6.21 19.76 8.93
CA ASN A 146 -6.19 20.17 10.33
C ASN A 146 -5.29 19.31 11.22
N ASN A 147 -4.47 18.41 10.65
CA ASN A 147 -3.53 17.58 11.40
C ASN A 147 -2.52 18.44 12.17
N GLN A 148 -2.75 18.61 13.47
CA GLN A 148 -1.81 19.22 14.40
C GLN A 148 -0.66 18.24 14.68
N VAL A 149 0.25 18.06 13.72
CA VAL A 149 1.41 17.16 13.82
C VAL A 149 2.19 17.39 15.12
N TRP A 150 2.24 18.63 15.60
CA TRP A 150 2.84 18.98 16.89
C TRP A 150 2.05 18.45 18.09
N ALA A 151 0.74 18.63 18.14
CA ALA A 151 -0.09 18.06 19.21
C ALA A 151 -0.02 16.53 19.22
N ALA A 152 0.06 15.93 18.03
CA ALA A 152 0.29 14.50 17.90
C ALA A 152 1.65 14.05 18.40
N ALA A 153 2.74 14.73 18.00
CA ALA A 153 4.07 14.46 18.54
C ALA A 153 4.08 14.62 20.06
N LEU A 154 3.35 15.63 20.57
CA LEU A 154 3.18 15.89 22.00
C LEU A 154 2.41 14.76 22.71
N LYS A 155 1.39 14.17 22.08
CA LYS A 155 0.62 13.06 22.67
C LYS A 155 1.30 11.70 22.53
N ILE A 156 2.26 11.55 21.61
CA ILE A 156 3.19 10.42 21.62
C ILE A 156 4.16 10.53 22.83
N ILE A 157 4.46 11.75 23.32
CA ILE A 157 5.30 11.99 24.52
C ILE A 157 4.51 12.19 25.83
N THR A 158 3.19 12.45 25.80
CA THR A 158 2.38 12.75 26.98
C THR A 158 1.11 11.90 27.05
N PRO A 159 0.78 11.33 28.22
CA PRO A 159 -0.49 10.63 28.39
C PRO A 159 -1.68 11.59 28.28
N TRP A 160 -2.85 11.02 28.02
CA TRP A 160 -4.12 11.66 28.35
C TRP A 160 -4.23 11.76 29.85
N THR A 161 -4.66 12.90 30.35
CA THR A 161 -4.76 13.16 31.78
C THR A 161 -6.01 13.96 32.04
N THR A 162 -6.81 13.51 33.00
CA THR A 162 -8.00 14.21 33.49
C THR A 162 -7.95 14.27 35.01
N ARG A 163 -8.23 15.44 35.58
CA ARG A 163 -8.29 15.63 37.04
C ARG A 163 -9.70 15.34 37.53
N LYS A 164 -9.83 14.70 38.69
CA LYS A 164 -11.15 14.44 39.28
C LYS A 164 -11.86 15.73 39.68
N ASP A 165 -11.07 16.73 40.07
CA ASP A 165 -11.47 18.06 40.48
C ASP A 165 -11.30 19.10 39.36
N ASP A 166 -11.21 18.71 38.08
CA ASP A 166 -11.09 19.69 36.99
C ASP A 166 -12.41 20.48 36.87
N THR A 167 -12.52 21.55 37.66
CA THR A 167 -13.58 22.55 37.61
C THR A 167 -13.19 23.71 36.71
N LYS A 168 -12.26 23.51 35.75
CA LYS A 168 -12.01 24.54 34.73
C LYS A 168 -13.36 24.97 34.18
N LYS A 169 -13.68 26.26 34.39
CA LYS A 169 -14.99 26.86 34.09
C LYS A 169 -15.50 26.62 32.67
N ASP A 170 -14.62 26.18 31.77
CA ASP A 170 -14.88 26.07 30.34
C ASP A 170 -15.10 24.62 29.86
N THR A 171 -14.89 23.59 30.69
CA THR A 171 -15.18 22.19 30.29
C THR A 171 -16.65 21.86 30.52
N LEU A 172 -17.47 22.08 29.48
CA LEU A 172 -18.89 21.71 29.46
C LEU A 172 -19.07 20.20 29.59
N GLU A 173 -20.01 19.77 30.44
CA GLU A 173 -20.46 18.38 30.47
C GLU A 173 -21.11 17.95 29.15
N SER A 174 -21.29 16.65 29.02
CA SER A 174 -21.96 16.11 27.85
C SER A 174 -23.43 16.54 27.79
N VAL A 175 -23.92 16.80 26.58
CA VAL A 175 -25.25 17.38 26.33
C VAL A 175 -26.36 16.34 26.21
N ASN A 176 -26.04 15.04 26.29
CA ASN A 176 -26.99 13.96 26.05
C ASN A 176 -27.15 13.01 27.24
N LEU A 177 -27.05 13.50 28.49
CA LEU A 177 -27.18 12.63 29.66
C LEU A 177 -28.64 12.39 30.04
N ASP A 178 -29.04 11.12 30.10
CA ASP A 178 -30.41 10.73 30.42
C ASP A 178 -30.49 10.02 31.79
N VAL A 179 -31.56 10.30 32.54
CA VAL A 179 -31.85 9.72 33.86
C VAL A 179 -32.84 8.58 33.72
N GLU A 180 -32.34 7.35 33.52
CA GLU A 180 -33.22 6.19 33.26
C GLU A 180 -33.53 5.35 34.51
N GLU A 181 -32.53 5.06 35.33
CA GLU A 181 -32.66 4.07 36.42
C GLU A 181 -33.52 4.60 37.58
N PRO A 182 -34.44 3.79 38.14
CA PRO A 182 -35.32 4.22 39.22
C PRO A 182 -34.59 4.86 40.42
N ASP A 183 -33.46 4.28 40.82
CA ASP A 183 -32.66 4.79 41.93
C ASP A 183 -32.00 6.13 41.58
N HIS A 184 -31.56 6.30 40.33
CA HIS A 184 -31.01 7.57 39.85
C HIS A 184 -32.09 8.64 39.74
N VAL A 185 -33.30 8.28 39.30
CA VAL A 185 -34.44 9.19 39.22
C VAL A 185 -34.74 9.80 40.59
N GLN A 186 -34.79 8.98 41.65
CA GLN A 186 -35.05 9.47 43.01
C GLN A 186 -33.93 10.39 43.52
N GLU A 187 -32.67 9.98 43.32
CA GLU A 187 -31.49 10.73 43.76
C GLU A 187 -31.36 12.07 43.03
N VAL A 188 -31.49 12.06 41.70
CA VAL A 188 -31.44 13.26 40.85
C VAL A 188 -32.61 14.19 41.16
N SER A 189 -33.84 13.67 41.31
CA SER A 189 -35.01 14.48 41.67
C SER A 189 -34.81 15.21 43.00
N LYS A 190 -34.22 14.51 43.98
CA LYS A 190 -33.89 15.08 45.29
C LYS A 190 -32.86 16.21 45.18
N ILE A 191 -31.81 16.04 44.37
CA ILE A 191 -30.76 17.06 44.21
C ILE A 191 -31.30 18.29 43.44
N LEU A 192 -32.09 18.06 42.39
CA LEU A 192 -32.66 19.13 41.57
C LEU A 192 -33.87 19.82 42.21
N GLY A 193 -34.44 19.26 43.28
CA GLY A 193 -35.60 19.81 43.97
C GLY A 193 -36.90 19.74 43.15
N ARG A 194 -36.99 18.81 42.18
CA ARG A 194 -38.16 18.58 41.33
C ARG A 194 -38.26 17.12 40.92
N ASP A 195 -39.47 16.62 40.73
CA ASP A 195 -39.70 15.26 40.23
C ASP A 195 -39.25 15.15 38.77
N ILE A 196 -38.36 14.21 38.50
CA ILE A 196 -37.83 13.90 37.17
C ILE A 196 -38.40 12.56 36.70
N ALA A 197 -38.78 12.46 35.43
CA ALA A 197 -39.24 11.20 34.84
C ALA A 197 -38.05 10.32 34.39
N SER A 198 -38.26 9.00 34.33
CA SER A 198 -37.31 8.10 33.68
C SER A 198 -37.17 8.48 32.20
N GLY A 199 -35.93 8.59 31.71
CA GLY A 199 -35.60 9.04 30.35
C GLY A 199 -35.45 10.56 30.22
N TYR A 200 -35.57 11.33 31.31
CA TYR A 200 -35.35 12.77 31.27
C TYR A 200 -33.91 13.12 30.91
N ARG A 201 -33.74 13.97 29.90
CA ARG A 201 -32.44 14.49 29.46
C ARG A 201 -32.06 15.72 30.29
N LEU A 202 -30.88 15.67 30.91
CA LEU A 202 -30.37 16.74 31.78
C LEU A 202 -30.01 17.99 30.97
N THR A 203 -30.40 19.16 31.48
CA THR A 203 -29.90 20.44 30.97
C THR A 203 -28.50 20.75 31.51
N LYS A 204 -27.87 21.82 31.01
CA LYS A 204 -26.58 22.28 31.54
C LYS A 204 -26.69 22.61 33.03
N GLU A 205 -27.74 23.34 33.40
CA GLU A 205 -28.04 23.73 34.79
C GLU A 205 -28.25 22.50 35.66
N ASP A 206 -28.94 21.47 35.14
CA ASP A 206 -29.10 20.21 35.86
C ASP A 206 -27.75 19.53 36.11
N THR A 207 -26.87 19.48 35.10
CA THR A 207 -25.53 18.87 35.29
C THR A 207 -24.65 19.66 36.25
N GLU A 208 -24.77 20.98 36.30
CA GLU A 208 -24.06 21.84 37.26
C GLU A 208 -24.59 21.62 38.68
N ALA A 209 -25.92 21.64 38.87
CA ALA A 209 -26.57 21.36 40.15
C ALA A 209 -26.23 19.95 40.68
N LEU A 210 -26.19 18.95 39.79
CA LEU A 210 -25.79 17.59 40.16
C LEU A 210 -24.34 17.51 40.62
N LYS A 211 -23.41 18.24 39.98
CA LYS A 211 -22.02 18.33 40.45
C LYS A 211 -21.92 19.01 41.80
N GLU A 212 -22.66 20.09 42.01
CA GLU A 212 -22.71 20.80 43.30
C GLU A 212 -23.28 19.91 44.41
N GLY A 213 -24.22 19.02 44.07
CA GLY A 213 -24.76 17.97 44.92
C GLY A 213 -23.88 16.73 45.08
N ASP A 214 -22.64 16.74 44.58
CA ASP A 214 -21.68 15.61 44.60
C ASP A 214 -22.19 14.33 43.93
N PHE A 215 -23.10 14.46 42.95
CA PHE A 215 -23.59 13.34 42.18
C PHE A 215 -22.56 12.88 41.13
N ASP A 216 -22.25 11.58 41.12
CA ASP A 216 -21.37 10.98 40.12
C ASP A 216 -22.05 10.88 38.75
N LEU A 217 -21.91 11.94 37.94
CA LEU A 217 -22.45 12.02 36.58
C LEU A 217 -22.04 10.84 35.68
N SER A 218 -20.98 10.08 36.01
CA SER A 218 -20.57 8.90 35.24
C SER A 218 -21.54 7.71 35.36
N ARG A 219 -22.50 7.79 36.29
CA ARG A 219 -23.59 6.81 36.47
C ARG A 219 -24.71 6.95 35.45
N LEU A 220 -24.76 8.06 34.71
CA LEU A 220 -25.78 8.32 33.69
C LEU A 220 -25.29 7.88 32.31
N ASN A 221 -26.22 7.51 31.43
CA ASN A 221 -25.92 7.09 30.05
C ASN A 221 -26.27 8.21 29.05
N PRO A 222 -25.69 8.19 27.83
CA PRO A 222 -25.97 9.16 26.77
C PRO A 222 -27.38 9.08 26.12
N GLY A 223 -28.34 8.35 26.72
CA GLY A 223 -29.54 7.86 26.04
C GLY A 223 -29.21 6.87 24.92
N SER A 224 -30.24 6.39 24.21
CA SER A 224 -30.02 5.67 22.95
C SER A 224 -29.64 6.66 21.86
N THR A 225 -28.49 6.48 21.22
CA THR A 225 -27.98 7.33 20.15
C THR A 225 -27.55 6.51 18.94
N ALA A 226 -27.23 7.20 17.84
CA ALA A 226 -26.68 6.56 16.65
C ALA A 226 -25.35 5.85 16.94
N PHE A 227 -24.57 6.21 17.97
CA PHE A 227 -23.29 5.53 18.27
C PHE A 227 -23.44 4.38 19.26
N TRP A 228 -24.36 4.52 20.20
CA TRP A 228 -24.43 3.69 21.38
C TRP A 228 -25.88 3.46 21.79
N SER A 229 -26.19 2.25 22.18
CA SER A 229 -27.45 1.90 22.83
C SER A 229 -27.16 1.00 24.03
N ARG A 230 -28.08 0.96 24.98
CA ARG A 230 -27.89 0.15 26.18
C ARG A 230 -27.72 -1.33 25.78
N PRO A 231 -26.67 -2.03 26.27
CA PRO A 231 -26.45 -3.42 25.88
C PRO A 231 -27.60 -4.31 26.33
N ASN A 232 -28.17 -5.08 25.41
CA ASN A 232 -29.15 -6.12 25.68
C ASN A 232 -28.58 -7.46 25.17
N SER A 233 -28.33 -8.43 26.05
CA SER A 233 -27.80 -9.74 25.66
C SER A 233 -28.74 -10.49 24.72
N GLU A 234 -30.06 -10.39 24.93
CA GLU A 234 -31.06 -10.95 24.01
C GLU A 234 -31.01 -10.25 22.66
N GLY A 235 -30.90 -8.91 22.67
CA GLY A 235 -30.76 -8.12 21.44
C GLY A 235 -29.51 -8.47 20.63
N LEU A 236 -28.37 -8.72 21.29
CA LEU A 236 -27.16 -9.19 20.63
C LEU A 236 -27.34 -10.59 20.01
N ALA A 237 -27.95 -11.53 20.73
CA ALA A 237 -28.24 -12.86 20.23
C ALA A 237 -29.20 -12.83 19.03
N MET A 238 -30.25 -12.00 19.08
CA MET A 238 -31.18 -11.80 17.97
C MET A 238 -30.50 -11.16 16.75
N ALA A 239 -29.64 -10.17 16.96
CA ALA A 239 -28.88 -9.55 15.89
C ALA A 239 -27.93 -10.56 15.22
N ASP A 240 -27.31 -11.43 16.02
CA ASP A 240 -26.45 -12.51 15.52
C ASP A 240 -27.22 -13.57 14.76
N GLU A 241 -28.41 -13.96 15.22
CA GLU A 241 -29.29 -14.89 14.52
C GLU A 241 -29.75 -14.32 13.17
N LYS A 242 -30.22 -13.06 13.17
CA LYS A 242 -30.65 -12.36 11.94
C LYS A 242 -29.52 -12.26 10.92
N VAL A 243 -28.29 -11.98 11.36
CA VAL A 243 -27.14 -11.87 10.46
C VAL A 243 -26.51 -13.24 10.13
N SER A 244 -26.76 -14.28 10.94
CA SER A 244 -26.28 -15.63 10.66
C SER A 244 -26.79 -16.16 9.31
N ALA A 245 -27.99 -15.76 8.91
CA ALA A 245 -28.54 -16.06 7.59
C ALA A 245 -27.72 -15.45 6.44
N GLU A 246 -26.95 -14.37 6.64
CA GLU A 246 -26.19 -13.71 5.56
C GLU A 246 -24.82 -14.34 5.29
N TYR A 247 -24.34 -15.19 6.20
CA TYR A 247 -23.08 -15.89 6.02
C TYR A 247 -23.23 -17.14 5.13
N PRO A 248 -22.16 -17.57 4.45
CA PRO A 248 -22.18 -18.82 3.69
C PRO A 248 -22.27 -20.02 4.63
N ARG A 249 -23.11 -20.99 4.29
CA ARG A 249 -23.16 -22.30 4.95
C ARG A 249 -22.04 -23.21 4.42
N SER A 250 -21.69 -24.25 5.17
CA SER A 250 -20.61 -25.18 4.79
C SER A 250 -20.86 -25.93 3.49
N ASP A 251 -22.13 -26.12 3.12
CA ASP A 251 -22.59 -26.78 1.90
C ASP A 251 -22.76 -25.82 0.70
N GLU A 252 -22.67 -24.51 0.92
CA GLU A 252 -22.90 -23.52 -0.14
C GLU A 252 -21.65 -23.25 -0.99
N LYS A 253 -21.86 -23.12 -2.31
CA LYS A 253 -20.82 -22.74 -3.26
C LYS A 253 -20.50 -21.25 -3.14
N VAL A 254 -19.39 -20.92 -2.46
CA VAL A 254 -18.87 -19.56 -2.39
C VAL A 254 -18.12 -19.21 -3.67
N THR A 255 -18.58 -18.19 -4.39
CA THR A 255 -17.98 -17.77 -5.68
C THR A 255 -17.35 -16.39 -5.58
N TYR A 256 -16.18 -16.24 -6.18
CA TYR A 256 -15.46 -14.98 -6.31
C TYR A 256 -16.23 -13.98 -7.17
N LEU A 257 -16.31 -12.73 -6.73
CA LEU A 257 -16.90 -11.64 -7.52
C LEU A 257 -15.86 -10.64 -8.00
N SER A 258 -15.07 -10.06 -7.09
CA SER A 258 -14.09 -9.02 -7.43
C SER A 258 -13.10 -8.69 -6.30
N PRO A 259 -11.92 -8.11 -6.61
CA PRO A 259 -11.04 -7.52 -5.61
C PRO A 259 -11.65 -6.25 -5.01
N ARG A 260 -11.37 -5.96 -3.74
CA ARG A 260 -11.73 -4.66 -3.13
C ARG A 260 -10.58 -3.69 -3.26
N TYR A 261 -10.62 -2.79 -4.24
CA TYR A 261 -9.45 -1.95 -4.58
C TYR A 261 -9.06 -0.86 -3.58
N ARG A 262 -9.74 -0.74 -2.42
CA ARG A 262 -9.51 0.35 -1.44
C ARG A 262 -8.56 -0.01 -0.28
N SER A 263 -8.34 -1.29 0.04
CA SER A 263 -7.47 -1.67 1.18
C SER A 263 -5.98 -1.68 0.84
N LYS A 264 -5.12 -1.20 1.77
CA LYS A 264 -3.65 -1.16 1.61
C LYS A 264 -2.90 -2.29 2.33
N PHE A 265 -3.41 -2.77 3.47
CA PHE A 265 -2.64 -3.66 4.36
C PHE A 265 -3.11 -5.11 4.37
N SER A 266 -4.40 -5.35 4.13
CA SER A 266 -5.00 -6.69 4.12
C SER A 266 -5.70 -6.97 2.80
N THR A 267 -5.62 -8.23 2.39
CA THR A 267 -6.28 -8.72 1.18
C THR A 267 -7.78 -8.78 1.45
N LYS A 268 -8.55 -8.01 0.69
CA LYS A 268 -10.02 -7.94 0.81
C LYS A 268 -10.65 -8.24 -0.55
N MET A 269 -11.64 -9.09 -0.57
CA MET A 269 -12.37 -9.43 -1.79
C MET A 269 -13.88 -9.51 -1.52
N THR A 270 -14.66 -9.54 -2.59
CA THR A 270 -16.11 -9.75 -2.49
C THR A 270 -16.40 -11.14 -3.00
N GLY A 271 -17.03 -11.96 -2.17
CA GLY A 271 -17.59 -13.24 -2.52
C GLY A 271 -19.11 -13.17 -2.59
N TYR A 272 -19.72 -14.22 -3.11
CA TYR A 272 -21.16 -14.41 -3.02
C TYR A 272 -21.53 -15.89 -2.94
N VAL A 273 -22.72 -16.16 -2.40
CA VAL A 273 -23.42 -17.44 -2.56
C VAL A 273 -24.74 -17.20 -3.30
N MET A 274 -25.22 -18.24 -3.97
CA MET A 274 -26.56 -18.26 -4.56
C MET A 274 -27.49 -18.99 -3.61
N ARG A 275 -28.54 -18.33 -3.12
CA ARG A 275 -29.55 -18.92 -2.26
C ARG A 275 -30.93 -18.57 -2.81
N ASN A 276 -31.74 -19.57 -3.12
CA ASN A 276 -33.07 -19.39 -3.72
C ASN A 276 -33.06 -18.50 -4.98
N GLY A 277 -32.01 -18.62 -5.81
CA GLY A 277 -31.82 -17.78 -6.99
C GLY A 277 -31.33 -16.35 -6.71
N GLU A 278 -31.23 -15.95 -5.44
CA GLU A 278 -30.70 -14.65 -5.03
C GLU A 278 -29.21 -14.69 -4.73
N LYS A 279 -28.53 -13.60 -5.08
CA LYS A 279 -27.10 -13.41 -4.85
C LYS A 279 -26.84 -12.71 -3.51
N HIS A 280 -26.43 -13.46 -2.51
CA HIS A 280 -25.99 -12.91 -1.21
C HIS A 280 -24.51 -12.56 -1.28
N ARG A 281 -24.18 -11.28 -1.07
CA ARG A 281 -22.80 -10.78 -1.21
C ARG A 281 -22.20 -10.51 0.15
N PHE A 282 -20.95 -10.88 0.32
CA PHE A 282 -20.20 -10.62 1.55
C PHE A 282 -18.77 -10.21 1.25
N LYS A 283 -18.13 -9.60 2.24
CA LYS A 283 -16.74 -9.16 2.14
C LYS A 283 -15.86 -10.18 2.86
N ILE A 284 -14.90 -10.71 2.12
CA ILE A 284 -13.88 -11.64 2.60
C ILE A 284 -12.64 -10.83 2.96
N LYS A 285 -12.13 -11.00 4.17
CA LYS A 285 -10.87 -10.41 4.66
C LYS A 285 -9.88 -11.53 5.02
N LEU A 286 -8.63 -11.32 4.66
CA LEU A 286 -7.51 -12.22 4.94
C LEU A 286 -6.37 -11.43 5.62
N GLY A 287 -5.57 -12.08 6.44
CA GLY A 287 -4.37 -11.49 7.03
C GLY A 287 -4.56 -10.91 8.43
N ALA A 288 -3.67 -9.97 8.79
CA ALA A 288 -3.44 -9.55 10.18
C ALA A 288 -4.68 -9.05 10.95
N GLU A 289 -5.73 -8.68 10.24
CA GLU A 289 -6.96 -8.09 10.76
C GLU A 289 -8.01 -9.14 11.15
N VAL A 290 -7.86 -10.41 10.74
CA VAL A 290 -8.94 -11.43 10.84
C VAL A 290 -9.41 -11.66 12.27
N HIS A 291 -8.49 -11.86 13.22
CA HIS A 291 -8.86 -12.21 14.58
C HIS A 291 -9.21 -10.98 15.43
N SER A 292 -8.27 -10.03 15.52
CA SER A 292 -8.39 -8.82 16.35
C SER A 292 -9.63 -8.00 16.02
N GLU A 293 -10.03 -7.93 14.74
CA GLU A 293 -11.20 -7.17 14.35
C GLU A 293 -12.50 -7.74 14.94
N ILE A 294 -12.68 -9.06 14.85
CA ILE A 294 -13.86 -9.74 15.40
C ILE A 294 -13.91 -9.60 16.92
N ILE A 295 -12.77 -9.77 17.61
CA ILE A 295 -12.69 -9.63 19.07
C ILE A 295 -13.12 -8.21 19.48
N VAL A 296 -12.55 -7.18 18.87
CA VAL A 296 -12.85 -5.79 19.23
C VAL A 296 -14.28 -5.40 18.90
N ILE A 297 -14.81 -5.88 17.77
CA ILE A 297 -16.23 -5.72 17.42
C ILE A 297 -17.12 -6.31 18.50
N ARG A 298 -16.85 -7.55 18.93
CA ARG A 298 -17.62 -8.24 19.98
C ARG A 298 -17.55 -7.54 21.32
N LEU A 299 -16.34 -7.17 21.77
CA LEU A 299 -16.17 -6.41 23.01
C LEU A 299 -16.98 -5.09 22.99
N ARG A 300 -17.00 -4.40 21.85
CA ARG A 300 -17.77 -3.15 21.68
C ARG A 300 -19.26 -3.34 21.68
N GLN A 301 -19.75 -4.42 21.07
CA GLN A 301 -21.15 -4.79 21.11
C GLN A 301 -21.63 -5.07 22.54
N TYR A 302 -20.85 -5.80 23.35
CA TYR A 302 -21.16 -5.97 24.78
C TYR A 302 -21.15 -4.65 25.55
N MET A 303 -20.33 -3.68 25.13
CA MET A 303 -20.33 -2.33 25.69
C MET A 303 -21.46 -1.43 25.14
N GLY A 304 -22.30 -1.90 24.21
CA GLY A 304 -23.45 -1.17 23.67
C GLY A 304 -23.19 -0.37 22.40
N PHE A 305 -21.97 -0.41 21.85
CA PHE A 305 -21.65 0.29 20.61
C PHE A 305 -22.13 -0.49 19.39
N HIS A 306 -22.70 0.24 18.44
CA HIS A 306 -23.10 -0.33 17.15
C HIS A 306 -21.85 -0.72 16.34
N GLN A 307 -21.79 -1.96 15.85
CA GLN A 307 -20.63 -2.48 15.09
C GLN A 307 -21.07 -3.37 13.93
N ASP A 308 -20.17 -3.55 12.96
CA ASP A 308 -20.38 -4.48 11.86
C ASP A 308 -20.26 -5.93 12.32
N GLN A 309 -21.16 -6.80 11.86
CA GLN A 309 -21.09 -8.22 12.19
C GLN A 309 -20.06 -8.95 11.33
N MET A 310 -19.19 -9.72 11.98
CA MET A 310 -18.15 -10.52 11.34
C MET A 310 -18.08 -11.93 11.92
N ARG A 311 -17.74 -12.90 11.07
CA ARG A 311 -17.57 -14.30 11.45
C ARG A 311 -16.23 -14.84 10.95
N HIS A 312 -15.51 -15.54 11.82
CA HIS A 312 -14.30 -16.27 11.45
C HIS A 312 -14.67 -17.60 10.79
N TYR A 313 -13.91 -17.94 9.76
CA TYR A 313 -13.90 -19.24 9.10
C TYR A 313 -12.47 -19.77 9.11
N PRO A 314 -12.20 -20.90 9.77
CA PRO A 314 -10.86 -21.50 9.76
C PRO A 314 -10.39 -21.80 8.34
N GLN A 315 -11.31 -22.21 7.47
CA GLN A 315 -11.08 -22.41 6.05
C GLN A 315 -12.28 -21.98 5.22
N LEU A 316 -12.03 -21.52 3.99
CA LEU A 316 -13.07 -21.14 3.04
C LEU A 316 -12.69 -21.58 1.62
N LYS A 317 -13.42 -22.56 1.06
CA LYS A 317 -13.32 -22.92 -0.36
C LYS A 317 -14.09 -21.89 -1.20
N MET A 318 -13.41 -21.25 -2.14
CA MET A 318 -13.96 -20.25 -3.05
C MET A 318 -13.71 -20.66 -4.50
N TYR A 319 -14.79 -20.71 -5.28
CA TYR A 319 -14.76 -20.96 -6.72
C TYR A 319 -14.56 -19.65 -7.49
N LEU A 320 -13.83 -19.69 -8.60
CA LEU A 320 -13.34 -18.50 -9.30
C LEU A 320 -14.25 -18.03 -10.45
N GLY A 321 -15.35 -18.73 -10.72
CA GLY A 321 -16.21 -18.52 -11.88
C GLY A 321 -15.45 -18.82 -13.17
N ASP A 322 -15.68 -18.00 -14.19
CA ASP A 322 -15.02 -18.11 -15.49
C ASP A 322 -13.52 -17.77 -15.47
N LYS A 323 -12.94 -17.47 -14.30
CA LYS A 323 -11.53 -17.11 -14.18
C LYS A 323 -10.68 -18.33 -13.88
N SER A 324 -9.61 -18.48 -14.65
CA SER A 324 -8.52 -19.37 -14.27
C SER A 324 -7.83 -18.89 -12.98
N TYR A 325 -7.19 -19.80 -12.26
CA TYR A 325 -6.36 -19.45 -11.11
C TYR A 325 -5.33 -18.37 -11.45
N ALA A 326 -4.65 -18.49 -12.60
CA ALA A 326 -3.61 -17.54 -13.01
C ALA A 326 -4.16 -16.12 -13.25
N GLN A 327 -5.36 -16.00 -13.83
CA GLN A 327 -6.05 -14.71 -14.01
C GLN A 327 -6.49 -14.12 -12.67
N TRP A 328 -7.09 -14.94 -11.81
CA TRP A 328 -7.51 -14.50 -10.48
C TRP A 328 -6.33 -14.07 -9.59
N GLU A 329 -5.26 -14.87 -9.57
CA GLU A 329 -4.04 -14.57 -8.83
C GLU A 329 -3.47 -13.24 -9.33
N ARG A 330 -3.37 -13.05 -10.65
CA ARG A 330 -2.92 -11.80 -11.26
C ARG A 330 -3.77 -10.59 -10.84
N ASP A 331 -5.10 -10.72 -10.84
CA ASP A 331 -6.00 -9.63 -10.43
C ASP A 331 -5.75 -9.16 -9.00
N LEU A 332 -5.40 -10.09 -8.12
CA LEU A 332 -5.06 -9.80 -6.73
C LEU A 332 -3.60 -9.34 -6.58
N GLN A 333 -2.65 -9.92 -7.31
CA GLN A 333 -1.23 -9.55 -7.32
C GLN A 333 -1.03 -8.11 -7.79
N LEU A 334 -1.75 -7.68 -8.83
CA LEU A 334 -1.74 -6.30 -9.33
C LEU A 334 -2.11 -5.28 -8.24
N LYS A 335 -2.77 -5.74 -7.17
CA LYS A 335 -3.23 -4.89 -6.09
C LYS A 335 -2.44 -5.06 -4.79
N TYR A 336 -2.34 -6.28 -4.30
CA TYR A 336 -1.88 -6.59 -2.95
C TYR A 336 -0.41 -7.01 -2.90
N GLY A 337 0.25 -7.04 -4.06
CA GLY A 337 1.50 -7.75 -4.23
C GLY A 337 1.27 -9.26 -4.22
N THR A 338 2.30 -10.00 -4.60
CA THR A 338 2.25 -11.45 -4.64
C THR A 338 2.39 -12.08 -3.25
N GLU A 339 3.15 -11.41 -2.38
CA GLU A 339 3.51 -11.89 -1.05
C GLU A 339 2.31 -12.16 -0.13
N GLN A 340 1.31 -11.26 -0.08
CA GLN A 340 0.24 -11.40 0.92
C GLN A 340 -0.70 -12.56 0.59
N LEU A 341 -1.06 -12.72 -0.68
CA LEU A 341 -2.13 -13.62 -1.09
C LEU A 341 -1.81 -15.09 -0.82
N ARG A 342 -0.61 -15.54 -1.21
CA ARG A 342 -0.22 -16.95 -1.15
C ARG A 342 -0.14 -17.51 0.27
N ARG A 343 0.10 -16.65 1.27
CA ARG A 343 0.10 -17.05 2.69
C ARG A 343 -1.24 -17.59 3.13
N HIS A 344 -2.32 -17.08 2.53
CA HIS A 344 -3.68 -17.41 2.91
C HIS A 344 -4.26 -18.56 2.11
N ILE A 345 -3.63 -18.99 1.01
CA ILE A 345 -4.09 -20.11 0.19
C ILE A 345 -3.55 -21.40 0.80
N LEU A 346 -4.47 -22.28 1.19
CA LEU A 346 -4.18 -23.65 1.66
C LEU A 346 -4.11 -24.62 0.49
N GLN A 347 -5.07 -24.55 -0.43
CA GLN A 347 -5.19 -25.45 -1.59
C GLN A 347 -5.78 -24.71 -2.80
N ARG A 348 -5.63 -25.30 -3.99
CA ARG A 348 -6.30 -24.89 -5.23
C ARG A 348 -6.54 -26.11 -6.10
N GLY A 349 -7.49 -26.03 -7.02
CA GLY A 349 -7.72 -27.07 -8.00
C GLY A 349 -8.69 -26.64 -9.08
N GLN A 350 -9.14 -27.60 -9.85
CA GLN A 350 -10.28 -27.47 -10.75
C GLN A 350 -11.35 -28.45 -10.29
N ASP A 351 -12.59 -28.03 -10.40
CA ASP A 351 -13.74 -28.88 -10.16
C ASP A 351 -13.86 -29.87 -11.32
N GLU A 352 -13.92 -31.17 -11.04
CA GLU A 352 -13.87 -32.21 -12.08
C GLU A 352 -15.12 -32.18 -12.98
N GLU A 353 -16.28 -31.82 -12.43
CA GLU A 353 -17.55 -31.80 -13.15
C GLU A 353 -17.69 -30.54 -14.01
N THR A 354 -17.34 -29.37 -13.47
CA THR A 354 -17.57 -28.07 -14.12
C THR A 354 -16.32 -27.49 -14.79
N GLY A 355 -15.13 -28.01 -14.49
CA GLY A 355 -13.84 -27.43 -14.90
C GLY A 355 -13.50 -26.09 -14.20
N GLU A 356 -14.36 -25.63 -13.28
CA GLU A 356 -14.20 -24.34 -12.61
C GLU A 356 -13.01 -24.36 -11.65
N ALA A 357 -12.12 -23.38 -11.75
CA ALA A 357 -11.00 -23.27 -10.82
C ALA A 357 -11.49 -22.85 -9.42
N TRP A 358 -10.86 -23.39 -8.37
CA TRP A 358 -11.16 -23.06 -6.98
C TRP A 358 -9.89 -22.86 -6.15
N VAL A 359 -10.03 -22.14 -5.04
CA VAL A 359 -9.00 -21.91 -4.03
C VAL A 359 -9.57 -22.11 -2.64
N VAL A 360 -8.82 -22.72 -1.73
CA VAL A 360 -9.17 -22.83 -0.31
C VAL A 360 -8.31 -21.85 0.45
N PHE A 361 -8.93 -20.92 1.15
CA PHE A 361 -8.23 -20.04 2.09
C PHE A 361 -8.21 -20.65 3.49
N ARG A 362 -7.24 -20.22 4.29
CA ARG A 362 -7.20 -20.40 5.75
C ARG A 362 -7.35 -19.05 6.44
N ASP A 363 -7.94 -19.06 7.63
CA ASP A 363 -8.23 -17.88 8.48
C ASP A 363 -8.87 -16.74 7.72
N VAL A 364 -10.18 -16.85 7.56
CA VAL A 364 -10.98 -15.88 6.83
C VAL A 364 -11.94 -15.18 7.77
N ALA A 365 -11.94 -13.85 7.76
CA ALA A 365 -13.03 -13.08 8.35
C ALA A 365 -14.03 -12.72 7.25
N ILE A 366 -15.29 -13.12 7.42
CA ILE A 366 -16.39 -12.71 6.57
C ILE A 366 -17.16 -11.61 7.26
N GLU A 367 -17.26 -10.46 6.61
CA GLU A 367 -18.09 -9.34 7.03
C GLU A 367 -19.42 -9.40 6.25
N ALA A 368 -20.52 -9.61 6.98
CA ALA A 368 -21.85 -9.68 6.42
C ALA A 368 -22.27 -8.32 5.85
N ARG A 369 -23.10 -8.33 4.81
CA ARG A 369 -23.65 -7.12 4.20
C ARG A 369 -25.15 -7.30 3.93
N PRO A 370 -25.98 -7.32 4.99
CA PRO A 370 -27.42 -7.49 4.85
C PRO A 370 -28.00 -6.43 3.92
N LYS A 371 -29.00 -6.79 3.11
CA LYS A 371 -29.67 -5.82 2.21
C LYS A 371 -30.43 -4.74 3.00
N THR A 372 -30.84 -5.06 4.22
CA THR A 372 -31.48 -4.15 5.18
C THR A 372 -30.52 -3.10 5.75
N GLN A 373 -29.22 -3.16 5.45
CA GLN A 373 -28.23 -2.21 5.95
C GLN A 373 -27.62 -1.40 4.80
N ILE A 374 -27.85 -0.09 4.81
CA ILE A 374 -27.36 0.85 3.79
C ILE A 374 -26.24 1.67 4.38
N ARG A 375 -25.01 1.51 3.87
CA ARG A 375 -23.85 2.30 4.35
C ARG A 375 -23.70 3.59 3.57
N VAL A 376 -24.06 4.70 4.19
CA VAL A 376 -24.17 6.01 3.56
C VAL A 376 -22.78 6.63 3.38
N SER A 377 -22.11 6.94 4.49
CA SER A 377 -20.97 7.86 4.50
C SER A 377 -19.94 7.50 5.58
N ALA A 378 -18.89 8.31 5.74
CA ALA A 378 -18.01 8.30 6.91
C ALA A 378 -18.55 9.29 7.95
N VAL A 379 -18.30 9.04 9.23
CA VAL A 379 -18.75 9.91 10.34
C VAL A 379 -17.61 10.82 10.77
N ASP A 380 -17.85 12.13 10.82
CA ASP A 380 -16.95 13.10 11.46
C ASP A 380 -17.36 13.30 12.91
N TYR A 381 -16.66 12.63 13.83
CA TYR A 381 -16.93 12.72 15.26
C TYR A 381 -16.76 14.13 15.83
N GLY A 382 -15.97 14.98 15.16
CA GLY A 382 -15.69 16.33 15.60
C GLY A 382 -16.72 17.37 15.10
N ALA A 383 -17.66 16.98 14.24
CA ALA A 383 -18.68 17.86 13.66
C ALA A 383 -20.04 17.71 14.37
N TYR A 384 -20.91 18.72 14.23
CA TYR A 384 -22.32 18.71 14.68
C TYR A 384 -22.53 18.14 16.08
N ASP A 385 -21.78 18.66 17.06
CA ASP A 385 -21.82 18.27 18.47
C ASP A 385 -21.44 16.82 18.80
N GLY A 386 -20.91 16.05 17.84
CA GLY A 386 -20.34 14.73 18.12
C GLY A 386 -19.29 14.79 19.25
N SER A 387 -18.42 15.80 19.24
CA SER A 387 -17.42 16.05 20.29
C SER A 387 -18.00 16.52 21.63
N ARG A 388 -19.31 16.77 21.71
CA ARG A 388 -20.07 17.06 22.94
C ARG A 388 -20.85 15.83 23.45
N SER A 389 -21.01 14.79 22.63
CA SER A 389 -21.63 13.53 23.04
C SER A 389 -20.68 12.69 23.90
N ARG A 390 -21.22 12.07 24.96
CA ARG A 390 -20.42 11.32 25.95
C ARG A 390 -19.73 10.14 25.30
N GLU A 391 -20.41 9.39 24.44
CA GLU A 391 -19.90 8.23 23.75
C GLU A 391 -18.62 8.53 22.94
N VAL A 392 -18.58 9.66 22.22
CA VAL A 392 -17.46 10.07 21.38
C VAL A 392 -16.33 10.57 22.27
N ARG A 393 -16.62 11.46 23.21
CA ARG A 393 -15.64 11.98 24.17
C ARG A 393 -14.92 10.86 24.92
N ALA A 394 -15.71 9.92 25.45
CA ALA A 394 -15.23 8.83 26.27
C ALA A 394 -14.59 7.69 25.47
N SER A 395 -14.82 7.60 24.15
CA SER A 395 -14.29 6.53 23.30
C SER A 395 -12.76 6.47 23.25
N ALA A 396 -12.04 7.56 23.56
CA ALA A 396 -10.58 7.54 23.64
C ALA A 396 -10.05 6.50 24.65
N LEU A 397 -10.74 6.30 25.77
CA LEU A 397 -10.36 5.26 26.75
C LEU A 397 -10.66 3.85 26.22
N ILE A 398 -11.71 3.68 25.43
CA ILE A 398 -12.03 2.39 24.76
C ILE A 398 -11.01 2.09 23.66
N TYR A 399 -10.56 3.10 22.92
CA TYR A 399 -9.47 2.97 21.96
C TYR A 399 -8.14 2.64 22.65
N ALA A 400 -7.89 3.21 23.84
CA ALA A 400 -6.76 2.85 24.68
C ALA A 400 -6.85 1.39 25.16
N PHE A 401 -8.02 0.98 25.68
CA PHE A 401 -8.30 -0.38 26.16
C PHE A 401 -8.13 -1.44 25.07
N THR A 402 -8.57 -1.13 23.84
CA THR A 402 -8.42 -2.04 22.69
C THR A 402 -7.10 -1.85 21.94
N ALA A 403 -6.25 -0.89 22.36
CA ALA A 403 -5.03 -0.51 21.67
C ALA A 403 -5.22 -0.24 20.16
N GLN A 404 -6.32 0.44 19.79
CA GLN A 404 -6.63 0.74 18.39
C GLN A 404 -5.74 1.86 17.84
N GLY A 405 -4.82 1.55 16.91
CA GLY A 405 -3.86 2.53 16.36
C GLY A 405 -4.20 3.14 15.00
N ASP A 406 -5.24 2.67 14.30
CA ASP A 406 -5.69 3.18 12.99
C ASP A 406 -7.12 3.73 13.12
N HIS A 407 -7.35 4.65 14.07
CA HIS A 407 -8.62 5.35 14.12
C HIS A 407 -8.62 6.47 13.08
N SER A 408 -9.64 6.52 12.23
CA SER A 408 -9.78 7.58 11.22
C SER A 408 -11.24 7.71 10.82
N THR A 409 -11.68 8.87 10.32
CA THR A 409 -13.07 9.04 9.81
C THR A 409 -13.42 8.01 8.73
N LYS A 410 -12.44 7.55 7.91
CA LYS A 410 -12.68 6.48 6.92
C LYS A 410 -13.06 5.14 7.55
N ASN A 411 -12.71 4.94 8.82
CA ASN A 411 -12.93 3.74 9.63
C ASN A 411 -14.19 3.91 10.51
N SER A 412 -14.98 4.96 10.31
CA SER A 412 -16.36 5.08 10.80
C SER A 412 -17.33 5.03 9.62
N ARG A 413 -18.55 4.54 9.84
CA ARG A 413 -19.65 4.58 8.85
C ARG A 413 -20.95 4.96 9.51
N GLU A 414 -21.67 5.82 8.82
CA GLU A 414 -23.11 5.93 8.99
C GLU A 414 -23.78 4.78 8.22
N VAL A 415 -24.66 4.06 8.91
CA VAL A 415 -25.38 2.90 8.42
C VAL A 415 -26.85 3.08 8.75
N LEU A 416 -27.69 3.06 7.73
CA LEU A 416 -29.13 3.00 7.90
C LEU A 416 -29.52 1.54 8.03
N VAL A 417 -30.17 1.20 9.14
CA VAL A 417 -30.61 -0.16 9.44
C VAL A 417 -32.13 -0.19 9.35
N GLN A 418 -32.63 -1.00 8.42
CA GLN A 418 -34.04 -1.22 8.26
C GLN A 418 -34.55 -2.19 9.34
N ASP A 419 -35.55 -1.77 10.09
CA ASP A 419 -36.24 -2.61 11.07
C ASP A 419 -37.26 -3.55 10.41
N GLU A 420 -38.11 -4.19 11.21
CA GLU A 420 -39.12 -5.15 10.72
C GLU A 420 -40.32 -4.46 10.07
N ASP A 421 -40.62 -3.23 10.47
CA ASP A 421 -41.70 -2.41 9.91
C ASP A 421 -41.28 -1.74 8.59
N GLY A 422 -39.98 -1.76 8.28
CA GLY A 422 -39.40 -1.21 7.07
C GLY A 422 -38.88 0.21 7.24
N GLU A 423 -38.92 0.74 8.46
CA GLU A 423 -38.39 2.04 8.83
C GLU A 423 -36.87 1.97 9.03
N TYR A 424 -36.20 3.10 8.85
CA TYR A 424 -34.74 3.18 8.89
C TYR A 424 -34.27 3.89 10.15
N GLN A 425 -33.45 3.20 10.93
CA GLN A 425 -32.71 3.78 12.05
C GLN A 425 -31.27 4.07 11.64
N VAL A 426 -30.67 5.09 12.24
CA VAL A 426 -29.27 5.47 11.94
C VAL A 426 -28.33 4.93 13.00
N GLU A 427 -27.35 4.17 12.54
CA GLU A 427 -26.25 3.67 13.35
C GLU A 427 -24.91 4.20 12.83
N HIS A 428 -24.05 4.61 13.75
CA HIS A 428 -22.68 5.02 13.54
C HIS A 428 -21.76 3.89 14.01
N ARG A 429 -21.16 3.20 13.06
CA ARG A 429 -20.33 2.03 13.32
C ARG A 429 -18.86 2.35 13.10
N VAL A 430 -18.01 1.89 14.02
CA VAL A 430 -16.58 1.81 13.76
C VAL A 430 -16.29 0.50 13.00
N HIS A 431 -15.44 0.54 12.00
CA HIS A 431 -15.02 -0.63 11.23
C HIS A 431 -13.51 -0.57 10.95
N ASP A 432 -12.95 -1.64 10.39
CA ASP A 432 -11.50 -1.75 10.18
C ASP A 432 -10.69 -1.64 11.48
N VAL A 433 -11.25 -2.21 12.56
CA VAL A 433 -10.61 -2.25 13.88
C VAL A 433 -9.59 -3.38 14.01
N GLY A 434 -9.22 -4.04 12.90
CA GLY A 434 -8.27 -5.16 12.89
C GLY A 434 -6.82 -4.81 13.22
N LEU A 435 -6.48 -3.52 13.36
CA LEU A 435 -5.18 -3.07 13.89
C LEU A 435 -5.19 -2.82 15.41
N ALA A 436 -6.19 -3.35 16.11
CA ALA A 436 -6.31 -3.35 17.56
C ALA A 436 -5.71 -4.63 18.20
N LEU A 437 -5.63 -4.66 19.54
CA LEU A 437 -5.13 -5.79 20.34
C LEU A 437 -3.73 -6.28 19.94
N GLY A 438 -2.89 -5.35 19.48
CA GLY A 438 -1.59 -5.76 18.95
C GLY A 438 -0.49 -4.72 18.79
N ARG A 439 -0.72 -3.49 19.22
CA ARG A 439 0.34 -2.49 19.32
C ARG A 439 0.34 -1.95 20.72
N ALA A 440 1.43 -2.19 21.46
CA ALA A 440 1.65 -1.46 22.69
C ALA A 440 1.62 0.05 22.37
N PRO A 441 0.91 0.87 23.16
CA PRO A 441 1.08 2.32 23.06
C PRO A 441 2.57 2.63 23.24
N VAL A 442 3.13 3.40 22.32
CA VAL A 442 4.52 3.83 22.37
C VAL A 442 4.64 5.06 23.22
N VAL A 443 5.26 4.89 24.39
CA VAL A 443 5.61 6.00 25.26
C VAL A 443 7.03 6.41 24.91
N LEU A 444 7.22 7.55 24.26
CA LEU A 444 8.58 8.03 23.95
C LEU A 444 9.44 8.24 25.23
N GLN A 445 8.80 8.39 26.40
CA GLN A 445 9.48 8.46 27.70
C GLN A 445 10.16 7.13 28.08
N ASP A 446 9.66 5.98 27.60
CA ASP A 446 10.40 4.72 27.66
C ASP A 446 11.18 4.52 26.37
N SER A 447 12.50 4.75 26.43
CA SER A 447 13.42 4.46 25.32
C SER A 447 13.26 3.06 24.72
N ARG A 448 12.77 2.08 25.49
CA ARG A 448 12.46 0.73 25.00
C ARG A 448 11.32 0.75 23.98
N ASP A 449 10.32 1.61 24.15
CA ASP A 449 9.15 1.67 23.27
C ASP A 449 9.46 2.36 21.96
N VAL A 450 10.37 3.32 21.95
CA VAL A 450 10.85 3.97 20.71
C VAL A 450 11.60 2.97 19.83
N LEU A 451 12.46 2.16 20.45
CA LEU A 451 13.22 1.12 19.77
C LEU A 451 12.33 -0.06 19.36
N ASN A 452 11.31 -0.36 20.16
CA ASN A 452 10.36 -1.44 19.90
C ASN A 452 9.17 -1.00 19.04
N PHE A 453 8.94 0.29 18.75
CA PHE A 453 7.80 0.77 17.98
C PHE A 453 7.61 0.04 16.63
N PRO A 454 8.62 -0.05 15.75
CA PRO A 454 8.50 -0.80 14.50
C PRO A 454 8.48 -2.33 14.71
N LEU A 455 8.72 -2.79 15.94
CA LEU A 455 8.84 -4.19 16.35
C LEU A 455 7.72 -4.64 17.28
N SER A 456 6.77 -3.76 17.62
CA SER A 456 5.66 -4.06 18.53
C SER A 456 4.74 -5.02 17.81
N LYS A 457 4.58 -6.19 18.41
CA LYS A 457 3.91 -7.34 17.80
C LYS A 457 2.54 -7.47 18.42
N ASN A 458 1.67 -8.20 17.71
CA ASN A 458 0.27 -8.36 18.08
C ASN A 458 0.00 -9.18 19.37
N LYS A 459 0.91 -9.12 20.35
CA LYS A 459 0.93 -9.99 21.50
C LYS A 459 0.07 -9.47 22.62
N PRO A 460 -0.66 -10.36 23.31
CA PRO A 460 -1.49 -9.96 24.40
C PRO A 460 -0.72 -9.39 25.59
N GLU A 461 0.47 -9.92 25.88
CA GLU A 461 1.30 -9.38 26.95
C GLU A 461 1.96 -8.02 26.60
N GLU A 462 2.09 -7.67 25.32
CA GLU A 462 2.69 -6.39 24.91
C GLU A 462 1.67 -5.25 25.03
N TYR A 463 0.38 -5.50 24.80
CA TYR A 463 -0.67 -4.51 24.99
C TYR A 463 -1.14 -4.40 26.46
N ASP A 464 -1.01 -5.45 27.27
CA ASP A 464 -1.33 -5.44 28.72
C ASP A 464 -0.30 -4.67 29.58
N ARG A 465 0.26 -3.57 29.05
CA ARG A 465 1.05 -2.62 29.85
C ARG A 465 0.14 -1.65 30.58
N ASN A 466 0.67 -0.92 31.57
CA ASN A 466 -0.07 0.09 32.33
C ASN A 466 -0.53 1.23 31.42
N TYR A 467 -1.58 0.96 30.64
CA TYR A 467 -2.15 1.90 29.69
C TYR A 467 -3.00 2.94 30.41
N VAL A 468 -3.45 2.67 31.64
CA VAL A 468 -4.22 3.56 32.50
C VAL A 468 -3.74 3.44 33.94
N TRP A 469 -3.65 4.56 34.66
CA TRP A 469 -3.29 4.61 36.08
C TRP A 469 -3.90 5.83 36.77
N ALA A 470 -4.13 5.70 38.08
CA ALA A 470 -4.46 6.81 38.95
C ALA A 470 -3.18 7.42 39.53
N ASP A 471 -3.05 8.74 39.42
CA ASP A 471 -2.11 9.53 40.20
C ASP A 471 -2.88 10.10 41.39
N LYS A 472 -2.73 9.42 42.54
CA LYS A 472 -3.44 9.76 43.78
C LYS A 472 -3.01 11.13 44.32
N GLU A 473 -1.73 11.47 44.20
CA GLU A 473 -1.17 12.74 44.68
C GLU A 473 -1.69 13.91 43.84
N GLY A 474 -1.75 13.73 42.52
CA GLY A 474 -2.26 14.73 41.59
C GLY A 474 -3.78 14.74 41.39
N ASN A 475 -4.53 13.93 42.16
CA ASN A 475 -5.97 13.71 42.03
C ASN A 475 -6.43 13.54 40.57
N LYS A 476 -5.71 12.74 39.79
CA LYS A 476 -5.92 12.63 38.34
C LYS A 476 -5.80 11.20 37.85
N VAL A 477 -6.46 10.89 36.76
CA VAL A 477 -6.29 9.63 36.03
C VAL A 477 -5.60 9.94 34.71
N SER A 478 -4.64 9.09 34.36
CA SER A 478 -3.93 9.19 33.09
C SER A 478 -3.98 7.89 32.32
N PHE A 479 -4.03 7.99 30.99
CA PHE A 479 -3.96 6.83 30.11
C PHE A 479 -3.21 7.13 28.81
N ILE A 480 -2.77 6.10 28.10
CA ILE A 480 -1.96 6.22 26.89
C ILE A 480 -2.72 5.62 25.73
N TRP A 481 -2.92 6.46 24.72
CA TRP A 481 -3.46 6.05 23.43
C TRP A 481 -2.75 6.84 22.33
N ASN A 482 -2.08 6.10 21.45
CA ASN A 482 -1.30 6.67 20.36
C ASN A 482 -2.13 6.74 19.09
N ASP A 483 -2.92 7.80 18.98
CA ASP A 483 -3.61 8.10 17.73
C ASP A 483 -2.68 8.83 16.74
N PHE A 484 -2.15 8.05 15.79
CA PHE A 484 -1.29 8.59 14.72
C PHE A 484 -2.06 9.41 13.67
N TRP A 485 -3.40 9.43 13.69
CA TRP A 485 -4.23 10.11 12.71
C TRP A 485 -5.00 11.32 13.26
N HIS A 486 -4.84 11.62 14.55
CA HIS A 486 -5.02 12.94 15.16
C HIS A 486 -6.47 13.40 15.41
N HIS A 487 -7.29 12.51 15.97
CA HIS A 487 -8.63 12.80 16.50
C HIS A 487 -8.61 13.42 17.92
N LEU A 488 -7.52 14.11 18.29
CA LEU A 488 -7.41 14.77 19.60
C LEU A 488 -8.54 15.77 19.86
N ARG A 489 -9.03 16.43 18.81
CA ARG A 489 -10.15 17.38 18.88
C ARG A 489 -11.47 16.70 19.27
N ASP A 490 -11.67 15.46 18.84
CA ASP A 490 -12.93 14.76 19.05
C ASP A 490 -13.13 14.40 20.52
N HIS A 491 -12.02 14.36 21.28
CA HIS A 491 -11.99 14.05 22.70
C HIS A 491 -11.49 15.23 23.56
N SER A 492 -11.28 16.42 22.98
CA SER A 492 -10.70 17.55 23.73
C SER A 492 -11.63 18.08 24.83
N GLY A 493 -12.94 17.82 24.70
CA GLY A 493 -13.95 18.15 25.71
C GLY A 493 -14.24 17.03 26.70
N ALA A 494 -13.53 15.90 26.66
CA ALA A 494 -13.81 14.76 27.53
C ALA A 494 -13.51 15.09 29.01
N THR A 495 -14.50 14.89 29.87
CA THR A 495 -14.39 15.14 31.32
C THR A 495 -13.92 13.89 32.07
N PHE A 496 -13.60 14.03 33.37
CA PHE A 496 -13.33 12.88 34.22
C PHE A 496 -14.53 11.92 34.28
N SER A 497 -15.74 12.49 34.33
CA SER A 497 -17.01 11.76 34.33
C SER A 497 -17.17 10.92 33.07
N ASP A 498 -16.86 11.47 31.89
CA ASP A 498 -16.91 10.75 30.62
C ASP A 498 -15.97 9.53 30.61
N PHE A 499 -14.72 9.70 31.03
CA PHE A 499 -13.77 8.58 31.09
C PHE A 499 -14.13 7.55 32.18
N LYS A 500 -14.68 8.01 33.31
CA LYS A 500 -15.19 7.11 34.35
C LYS A 500 -16.39 6.29 33.85
N TRP A 501 -17.25 6.87 33.03
CA TRP A 501 -18.35 6.15 32.36
C TRP A 501 -17.81 5.08 31.40
N SER A 502 -16.85 5.41 30.55
CA SER A 502 -16.17 4.41 29.70
C SER A 502 -15.50 3.30 30.53
N ALA A 503 -14.91 3.64 31.67
CA ALA A 503 -14.31 2.65 32.58
C ALA A 503 -15.38 1.73 33.21
N ARG A 504 -16.59 2.22 33.49
CA ARG A 504 -17.74 1.39 33.90
C ARG A 504 -18.16 0.44 32.78
N LEU A 505 -18.25 0.90 31.54
CA LEU A 505 -18.56 0.03 30.40
C LEU A 505 -17.51 -1.07 30.21
N ILE A 506 -16.23 -0.72 30.26
CA ILE A 506 -15.13 -1.69 30.22
C ILE A 506 -15.27 -2.66 31.40
N GLY A 507 -15.45 -2.14 32.63
CA GLY A 507 -15.62 -2.93 33.84
C GLY A 507 -16.82 -3.88 33.83
N SER A 508 -17.84 -3.58 33.01
CA SER A 508 -19.04 -4.42 32.83
C SER A 508 -18.80 -5.71 32.05
N LEU A 509 -17.67 -5.81 31.34
CA LEU A 509 -17.33 -6.99 30.56
C LEU A 509 -17.02 -8.16 31.48
N THR A 510 -17.86 -9.18 31.41
CA THR A 510 -17.63 -10.44 32.13
C THR A 510 -16.48 -11.22 31.51
N THR A 511 -15.86 -12.10 32.29
CA THR A 511 -14.80 -12.98 31.76
C THR A 511 -15.33 -13.90 30.66
N ASP A 512 -16.60 -14.31 30.74
CA ASP A 512 -17.24 -15.14 29.73
C ASP A 512 -17.50 -14.39 28.43
N GLU A 513 -17.94 -13.12 28.47
CA GLU A 513 -18.06 -12.27 27.29
C GLU A 513 -16.70 -12.01 26.62
N ILE A 514 -15.64 -11.78 27.42
CA ILE A 514 -14.27 -11.64 26.91
C ILE A 514 -13.82 -12.94 26.24
N ARG A 515 -14.06 -14.09 26.87
CA ARG A 515 -13.76 -15.42 26.33
C ARG A 515 -14.51 -15.68 25.04
N GLU A 516 -15.81 -15.40 25.01
CA GLU A 516 -16.65 -15.55 23.82
C GLU A 516 -16.13 -14.68 22.67
N ALA A 517 -15.75 -13.42 22.94
CA ALA A 517 -15.17 -12.54 21.94
C ALA A 517 -13.85 -13.10 21.36
N VAL A 518 -12.96 -13.61 22.22
CA VAL A 518 -11.68 -14.22 21.84
C VAL A 518 -11.89 -15.49 21.00
N VAL A 519 -12.79 -16.38 21.43
CA VAL A 519 -13.14 -17.62 20.72
C VAL A 519 -13.79 -17.32 19.37
N SER A 520 -14.73 -16.37 19.33
CA SER A 520 -15.40 -15.93 18.10
C SER A 520 -14.43 -15.31 17.10
N GLY A 521 -13.36 -14.68 17.58
CA GLY A 521 -12.27 -14.19 16.75
C GLY A 521 -11.45 -15.29 16.07
N GLY A 522 -11.65 -16.56 16.42
CA GLY A 522 -10.90 -17.68 15.87
C GLY A 522 -9.45 -17.73 16.36
N ILE A 523 -9.19 -17.18 17.55
CA ILE A 523 -7.88 -17.34 18.21
C ILE A 523 -7.68 -18.84 18.50
N PRO A 524 -6.53 -19.42 18.12
CA PRO A 524 -6.18 -20.79 18.48
C PRO A 524 -6.41 -21.09 19.95
N THR A 525 -7.01 -22.26 20.22
CA THR A 525 -7.44 -22.69 21.56
C THR A 525 -6.33 -22.55 22.60
N ASP A 526 -5.10 -22.88 22.21
CA ASP A 526 -3.88 -22.78 23.04
C ASP A 526 -3.60 -21.36 23.58
N LEU A 527 -4.16 -20.32 22.96
CA LEU A 527 -3.95 -18.92 23.31
C LEU A 527 -5.17 -18.23 23.92
N VAL A 528 -6.33 -18.87 23.94
CA VAL A 528 -7.57 -18.25 24.40
C VAL A 528 -7.41 -17.71 25.82
N GLU A 529 -6.90 -18.51 26.75
CA GLU A 529 -6.69 -18.08 28.14
C GLU A 529 -5.71 -16.93 28.28
N SER A 530 -4.66 -16.88 27.44
CA SER A 530 -3.70 -15.80 27.47
C SER A 530 -4.35 -14.47 27.06
N TYR A 531 -5.13 -14.46 25.98
CA TYR A 531 -5.88 -13.26 25.58
C TYR A 531 -6.92 -12.87 26.63
N VAL A 532 -7.69 -13.83 27.16
CA VAL A 532 -8.69 -13.59 28.22
C VAL A 532 -8.04 -12.99 29.45
N TYR A 533 -6.90 -13.53 29.90
CA TYR A 533 -6.12 -13.01 31.02
C TYR A 533 -5.72 -11.55 30.80
N HIS A 534 -5.11 -11.25 29.65
CA HIS A 534 -4.58 -9.92 29.38
C HIS A 534 -5.69 -8.86 29.18
N ILE A 535 -6.78 -9.20 28.48
CA ILE A 535 -7.94 -8.29 28.32
C ILE A 535 -8.61 -8.05 29.69
N SER A 536 -8.77 -9.10 30.50
CA SER A 536 -9.34 -8.99 31.85
C SER A 536 -8.46 -8.15 32.78
N ASN A 537 -7.13 -8.26 32.66
CA ASN A 537 -6.20 -7.43 33.44
C ASN A 537 -6.31 -5.95 33.06
N MET A 538 -6.38 -5.65 31.75
CA MET A 538 -6.62 -4.28 31.28
C MET A 538 -7.94 -3.73 31.80
N ARG A 539 -9.02 -4.53 31.73
CA ARG A 539 -10.32 -4.19 32.29
C ARG A 539 -10.20 -3.80 33.76
N ASN A 540 -9.58 -4.66 34.57
CA ASN A 540 -9.40 -4.42 36.00
C ASN A 540 -8.56 -3.17 36.30
N ARG A 541 -7.59 -2.82 35.44
CA ARG A 541 -6.81 -1.59 35.60
C ARG A 541 -7.63 -0.34 35.37
N ALA A 542 -8.54 -0.33 34.39
CA ALA A 542 -9.50 0.77 34.25
C ALA A 542 -10.38 0.89 35.49
N VAL A 543 -10.94 -0.23 35.97
CA VAL A 543 -11.76 -0.28 37.20
C VAL A 543 -11.00 0.32 38.39
N ARG A 544 -9.73 -0.08 38.60
CA ARG A 544 -8.85 0.45 39.65
C ARG A 544 -8.55 1.93 39.50
N ALA A 545 -8.14 2.35 38.31
CA ALA A 545 -7.72 3.72 38.07
C ALA A 545 -8.87 4.71 38.34
N PHE A 546 -10.11 4.29 38.07
CA PHE A 546 -11.31 5.08 38.31
C PHE A 546 -12.01 4.79 39.64
N ALA A 547 -11.40 3.98 40.52
CA ALA A 547 -11.92 3.61 41.85
C ALA A 547 -13.33 2.98 41.83
N LEU A 548 -13.58 2.10 40.88
CA LEU A 548 -14.87 1.43 40.69
C LEU A 548 -15.00 0.11 41.47
N GLU A 549 -14.02 -0.24 42.32
CA GLU A 549 -13.95 -1.54 43.02
C GLU A 549 -14.87 -1.65 44.25
N GLN A 550 -15.26 -0.52 44.88
CA GLN A 550 -15.93 -0.50 46.20
C GLN A 550 -17.48 -0.49 46.15
N GLY A 551 -18.10 -0.96 45.08
CA GLY A 551 -19.53 -1.32 45.08
C GLY A 551 -20.55 -0.19 44.99
N GLU A 552 -20.18 1.09 45.15
CA GLU A 552 -21.10 2.23 44.92
C GLU A 552 -21.38 2.51 43.43
N GLY A 553 -20.85 1.67 42.54
CA GLY A 553 -20.93 1.85 41.11
C GLY A 553 -21.45 0.62 40.40
N SER A 554 -22.76 0.41 40.43
CA SER A 554 -23.40 -0.44 39.42
C SER A 554 -23.10 0.14 38.02
N VAL A 555 -22.93 -0.76 37.06
CA VAL A 555 -23.07 -0.40 35.65
C VAL A 555 -24.58 -0.29 35.42
N PRO A 556 -25.10 0.82 34.89
CA PRO A 556 -26.52 0.94 34.60
C PRO A 556 -26.99 -0.26 33.78
N GLY A 557 -27.86 -1.10 34.35
CA GLY A 557 -28.39 -2.32 33.74
C GLY A 557 -27.55 -3.61 33.81
N ARG A 558 -26.36 -3.61 34.42
CA ARG A 558 -25.50 -4.83 34.50
C ARG A 558 -25.03 -5.21 35.92
N GLY A 559 -25.42 -4.45 36.95
CA GLY A 559 -25.09 -4.77 38.35
C GLY A 559 -23.67 -4.35 38.77
N PRO A 560 -23.16 -4.83 39.92
CA PRO A 560 -21.87 -4.40 40.48
C PRO A 560 -20.69 -4.97 39.69
N ILE A 561 -19.63 -4.16 39.53
CA ILE A 561 -18.39 -4.57 38.87
C ILE A 561 -17.63 -5.55 39.77
N GLN A 562 -17.44 -6.79 39.30
CA GLN A 562 -16.64 -7.79 40.00
C GLN A 562 -15.24 -7.86 39.42
N LEU A 563 -14.23 -7.61 40.26
CA LEU A 563 -12.84 -7.87 39.90
C LEU A 563 -12.61 -9.39 39.87
N THR A 564 -12.54 -9.95 38.68
CA THR A 564 -11.97 -11.28 38.50
C THR A 564 -10.45 -11.15 38.52
N VAL A 565 -9.72 -11.87 39.38
CA VAL A 565 -8.27 -12.01 39.24
C VAL A 565 -8.05 -13.18 38.28
N PRO A 566 -7.82 -12.95 36.97
CA PRO A 566 -7.60 -14.05 36.06
C PRO A 566 -6.30 -14.77 36.45
N GLU A 567 -6.29 -16.09 36.41
CA GLU A 567 -5.06 -16.85 36.64
C GLU A 567 -4.09 -16.60 35.49
N PRO A 568 -2.80 -16.33 35.77
CA PRO A 568 -1.83 -16.17 34.71
C PRO A 568 -1.77 -17.45 33.86
N PRO A 569 -1.64 -17.33 32.52
CA PRO A 569 -1.61 -18.50 31.67
C PRO A 569 -0.45 -19.42 32.08
N THR A 570 -0.77 -20.69 32.32
CA THR A 570 0.23 -21.71 32.67
C THR A 570 1.16 -21.96 31.50
N ASP A 571 2.38 -22.40 31.80
CA ASP A 571 3.29 -22.89 30.76
C ASP A 571 2.59 -24.00 29.97
N LEU A 572 2.56 -23.83 28.65
CA LEU A 572 1.86 -24.73 27.74
C LEU A 572 2.86 -25.28 26.74
N VAL A 573 3.07 -26.59 26.83
CA VAL A 573 3.78 -27.38 25.82
C VAL A 573 2.74 -28.27 25.15
N ARG A 574 2.60 -28.13 23.84
CA ARG A 574 1.67 -28.96 23.06
C ARG A 574 2.10 -30.42 23.07
N SER A 575 1.20 -31.31 22.67
CA SER A 575 1.48 -32.76 22.58
C SER A 575 2.65 -33.12 21.65
N ASP A 576 3.02 -32.23 20.73
CA ASP A 576 4.17 -32.34 19.83
C ASP A 576 5.50 -31.84 20.45
N GLY A 577 5.50 -31.43 21.72
CA GLY A 577 6.66 -30.88 22.42
C GLY A 577 6.94 -29.40 22.11
N TYR A 578 6.08 -28.76 21.31
CA TYR A 578 6.21 -27.34 20.97
C TYR A 578 5.76 -26.46 22.15
N GLU A 579 6.70 -25.71 22.71
CA GLU A 579 6.45 -24.76 23.79
C GLU A 579 5.71 -23.53 23.22
N VAL A 580 4.47 -23.34 23.64
CA VAL A 580 3.57 -22.26 23.19
C VAL A 580 3.59 -21.11 24.18
N ILE A 581 3.49 -21.42 25.47
CA ILE A 581 3.51 -20.44 26.57
C ILE A 581 4.62 -20.83 27.53
N LYS A 582 5.49 -19.87 27.87
CA LYS A 582 6.59 -20.05 28.83
C LYS A 582 6.66 -18.85 29.76
N LYS A 583 6.60 -19.10 31.06
CA LYS A 583 6.48 -18.10 32.14
C LYS A 583 5.34 -17.12 31.87
N GLY A 584 4.19 -17.63 31.42
CA GLY A 584 3.01 -16.84 31.06
C GLY A 584 3.18 -15.93 29.84
N LYS A 585 4.28 -16.06 29.07
CA LYS A 585 4.51 -15.31 27.83
C LYS A 585 4.31 -16.22 26.63
N ILE A 586 3.69 -15.69 25.58
CA ILE A 586 3.57 -16.40 24.31
C ILE A 586 4.97 -16.49 23.70
N VAL A 587 5.47 -17.72 23.58
CA VAL A 587 6.74 -18.07 22.92
C VAL A 587 6.53 -18.88 21.64
N GLY A 588 5.33 -19.44 21.46
CA GLY A 588 4.91 -20.11 20.23
C GLY A 588 4.60 -19.10 19.13
N ASN A 589 5.10 -19.37 17.93
CA ASN A 589 4.91 -18.59 16.71
C ASN A 589 4.25 -19.38 15.57
N TYR A 590 3.82 -20.61 15.85
CA TYR A 590 3.12 -21.48 14.91
C TYR A 590 1.91 -22.11 15.59
N TYR A 591 0.77 -22.05 14.90
CA TYR A 591 -0.49 -22.66 15.32
C TYR A 591 -1.14 -23.30 14.09
N PRO A 592 -1.34 -24.63 14.08
CA PRO A 592 -1.97 -25.31 12.95
C PRO A 592 -3.32 -24.69 12.58
N GLY A 593 -3.56 -24.51 11.29
CA GLY A 593 -4.79 -23.89 10.79
C GLY A 593 -4.83 -22.37 10.85
N SER A 594 -3.94 -21.70 11.60
CA SER A 594 -3.91 -20.24 11.69
C SER A 594 -2.81 -19.59 10.83
N THR A 595 -3.14 -18.47 10.20
CA THR A 595 -2.25 -17.61 9.40
C THR A 595 -1.69 -16.43 10.18
N VAL A 596 -2.34 -16.04 11.28
CA VAL A 596 -2.11 -14.75 11.95
C VAL A 596 -2.17 -14.95 13.44
N LEU A 597 -1.00 -15.10 14.05
CA LEU A 597 -0.83 -14.82 15.46
C LEU A 597 0.49 -14.10 15.67
N PRO A 598 0.60 -13.32 16.76
CA PRO A 598 1.65 -12.34 16.91
C PRO A 598 3.04 -12.91 16.75
N LEU A 599 3.68 -12.42 15.72
CA LEU A 599 4.99 -12.85 15.32
C LEU A 599 5.99 -12.51 16.40
N LEU A 600 6.54 -13.52 17.06
CA LEU A 600 7.84 -13.37 17.69
C LEU A 600 8.92 -13.22 16.61
N GLN A 601 9.01 -12.03 16.00
CA GLN A 601 10.29 -11.60 15.45
C GLN A 601 11.24 -11.32 16.63
N GLU A 602 11.73 -12.34 17.35
CA GLU A 602 12.98 -12.19 18.10
C GLU A 602 13.92 -11.27 17.31
N THR A 603 14.18 -10.08 17.82
CA THR A 603 15.19 -9.22 17.25
C THR A 603 16.42 -9.38 18.11
N TRP A 604 17.60 -9.25 17.53
CA TRP A 604 18.83 -9.28 18.31
C TRP A 604 18.81 -8.30 19.50
N PHE A 605 18.10 -7.17 19.38
CA PHE A 605 17.86 -6.22 20.48
C PHE A 605 17.16 -6.82 21.70
N THR A 606 16.14 -7.68 21.50
CA THR A 606 15.44 -8.33 22.62
C THR A 606 16.33 -9.37 23.31
N ARG A 607 17.25 -10.01 22.57
CA ARG A 607 18.23 -10.96 23.12
C ARG A 607 19.40 -10.27 23.84
N ILE A 608 19.93 -9.18 23.29
CA ILE A 608 20.93 -8.32 23.93
C ILE A 608 20.39 -7.77 25.24
N ASN A 609 19.20 -7.16 25.24
CA ASN A 609 18.63 -6.61 26.47
C ASN A 609 18.44 -7.69 27.55
N GLY A 610 18.11 -8.93 27.17
CA GLY A 610 18.07 -10.06 28.10
C GLY A 610 19.46 -10.51 28.60
N LEU A 611 20.49 -10.44 27.76
CA LEU A 611 21.88 -10.75 28.12
C LEU A 611 22.52 -9.67 29.01
N PHE A 612 22.12 -8.40 28.87
CA PHE A 612 22.67 -7.25 29.61
C PHE A 612 21.80 -6.78 30.77
N GLN A 613 20.64 -7.40 31.02
CA GLN A 613 19.76 -7.08 32.16
C GLN A 613 20.35 -7.40 33.54
N GLY A 614 21.55 -7.99 33.61
CA GLY A 614 22.27 -8.27 34.85
C GLY A 614 23.49 -7.37 35.14
N GLN A 615 23.87 -6.43 34.26
CA GLN A 615 25.05 -5.59 34.49
C GLN A 615 24.78 -4.13 34.14
N SER A 616 24.84 -3.26 35.14
CA SER A 616 24.79 -1.80 34.99
C SER A 616 26.05 -1.31 34.28
N ILE A 617 26.01 -1.20 32.95
CA ILE A 617 27.04 -0.49 32.18
C ILE A 617 26.49 0.90 31.85
N GLY A 618 27.28 1.91 32.23
CA GLY A 618 26.96 3.33 32.04
C GLY A 618 26.58 3.65 30.60
N ARG A 619 25.49 4.42 30.48
CA ARG A 619 24.99 4.98 29.23
C ARG A 619 25.93 6.09 28.75
N ASP A 620 26.95 5.73 27.98
CA ASP A 620 27.57 6.63 27.01
C ASP A 620 27.45 5.98 25.62
N ILE A 621 26.38 6.32 24.91
CA ILE A 621 26.13 5.87 23.53
C ILE A 621 26.66 6.96 22.60
N GLY A 622 27.99 7.06 22.54
CA GLY A 622 28.73 7.83 21.56
C GLY A 622 29.75 6.92 20.87
N ALA A 623 29.36 6.35 19.72
CA ALA A 623 30.22 5.64 18.77
C ALA A 623 31.39 4.82 19.37
N HIS A 624 31.15 3.53 19.69
CA HIS A 624 32.22 2.59 20.04
C HIS A 624 32.27 1.44 19.03
N TYR A 625 33.38 1.39 18.30
CA TYR A 625 33.87 0.22 17.57
C TYR A 625 34.63 -0.66 18.56
N VAL A 626 34.42 -1.98 18.53
CA VAL A 626 35.27 -2.93 19.26
C VAL A 626 36.10 -3.69 18.24
N GLU A 627 37.36 -3.30 18.06
CA GLU A 627 38.36 -4.07 17.33
C GLU A 627 39.07 -5.00 18.32
N ALA A 628 39.05 -6.31 18.04
CA ALA A 628 39.96 -7.27 18.66
C ALA A 628 40.74 -7.94 17.54
N SER A 629 42.06 -7.71 17.49
CA SER A 629 42.96 -8.36 16.55
C SER A 629 43.82 -9.37 17.29
N PHE A 630 43.87 -10.61 16.78
CA PHE A 630 44.87 -11.60 17.16
C PHE A 630 45.75 -11.88 15.95
N ALA A 631 47.06 -11.84 16.14
CA ALA A 631 48.09 -12.13 15.13
C ALA A 631 49.12 -13.12 15.73
N PRO A 632 49.87 -13.91 14.92
CA PRO A 632 50.21 -13.65 13.51
C PRO A 632 49.93 -14.79 12.50
N LEU A 633 50.02 -14.41 11.20
CA LEU A 633 49.93 -15.16 9.93
C LEU A 633 48.58 -15.33 9.22
N VAL A 634 47.44 -15.17 9.90
CA VAL A 634 46.13 -14.99 9.24
C VAL A 634 45.43 -13.84 9.95
N ARG A 635 45.25 -12.69 9.28
CA ARG A 635 44.41 -11.62 9.84
C ARG A 635 42.96 -12.09 9.86
N LEU A 636 42.49 -12.42 11.04
CA LEU A 636 41.09 -12.71 11.32
C LEU A 636 40.42 -11.37 11.63
N ASP A 637 40.03 -10.63 10.58
CA ASP A 637 39.31 -9.38 10.74
C ASP A 637 37.83 -9.71 11.03
N THR A 638 37.48 -9.85 12.30
CA THR A 638 36.08 -9.90 12.74
C THR A 638 35.53 -8.48 12.83
N HIS A 639 34.86 -8.03 11.78
CA HIS A 639 34.13 -6.75 11.80
C HIS A 639 32.76 -6.93 12.44
N VAL A 640 32.60 -6.39 13.65
CA VAL A 640 31.31 -6.20 14.31
C VAL A 640 30.99 -4.70 14.28
N GLY A 641 30.38 -4.22 13.20
CA GLY A 641 30.05 -2.81 13.02
C GLY A 641 28.55 -2.59 12.84
N ARG A 642 28.01 -1.52 13.44
CA ARG A 642 26.68 -1.01 13.13
C ARG A 642 26.69 0.51 13.05
N THR A 643 26.12 1.07 11.98
CA THR A 643 25.70 2.46 11.92
C THR A 643 24.25 2.56 12.44
N LEU A 644 23.97 3.49 13.35
CA LEU A 644 22.67 3.64 14.03
C LEU A 644 21.47 3.93 13.10
N TRP A 645 21.72 4.25 11.82
CA TRP A 645 20.70 4.78 10.91
C TRP A 645 20.41 3.90 9.68
N GLU A 646 21.20 2.86 9.41
CA GLU A 646 20.95 1.93 8.31
C GLU A 646 20.35 0.62 8.86
N ARG A 647 19.02 0.48 8.70
CA ARG A 647 18.22 -0.64 9.20
C ARG A 647 18.58 -2.02 8.59
N GLU A 648 19.45 -2.10 7.59
CA GLU A 648 19.53 -3.27 6.70
C GLU A 648 20.88 -4.01 6.63
N VAL A 649 21.88 -3.68 7.46
CA VAL A 649 23.16 -4.42 7.47
C VAL A 649 23.24 -5.37 8.68
N PRO A 650 22.93 -6.67 8.51
CA PRO A 650 23.02 -7.68 9.57
C PRO A 650 24.48 -8.10 9.84
N TRP A 651 24.69 -8.71 11.01
CA TRP A 651 25.98 -9.26 11.43
C TRP A 651 26.53 -10.24 10.39
N THR A 652 27.79 -10.04 10.00
CA THR A 652 28.54 -10.95 9.14
C THR A 652 29.49 -11.74 10.03
N MET A 653 29.29 -13.05 10.20
CA MET A 653 30.29 -13.88 10.87
C MET A 653 31.39 -14.26 9.86
N THR A 654 32.52 -13.55 9.99
CA THR A 654 33.88 -13.94 9.61
C THR A 654 34.25 -13.95 8.13
N THR A 655 34.98 -12.91 7.70
CA THR A 655 35.87 -12.94 6.54
C THR A 655 37.20 -13.59 6.92
N PHE A 656 37.70 -14.51 6.10
CA PHE A 656 39.06 -15.03 6.24
C PHE A 656 39.80 -14.83 4.92
N SER A 657 40.83 -13.99 4.95
CA SER A 657 41.70 -13.76 3.80
C SER A 657 42.66 -14.95 3.67
N VAL A 658 42.48 -15.76 2.63
CA VAL A 658 43.33 -16.94 2.38
C VAL A 658 44.44 -16.51 1.40
N GLY A 659 45.38 -15.69 1.90
CA GLY A 659 46.55 -15.24 1.15
C GLY A 659 46.36 -13.98 0.29
N ILE A 660 47.43 -13.60 -0.43
CA ILE A 660 47.47 -12.41 -1.29
C ILE A 660 46.57 -12.64 -2.51
N GLY A 661 45.48 -11.89 -2.65
CA GLY A 661 44.65 -11.93 -3.86
C GLY A 661 43.32 -12.66 -3.73
N LEU A 662 43.12 -13.53 -2.74
CA LEU A 662 41.93 -14.39 -2.63
C LEU A 662 41.19 -14.15 -1.31
N ASN A 663 39.94 -13.70 -1.42
CA ASN A 663 39.04 -13.52 -0.30
C ASN A 663 38.02 -14.64 -0.28
N ALA A 664 37.97 -15.41 0.80
CA ALA A 664 36.87 -16.32 1.08
C ALA A 664 36.02 -15.72 2.21
N THR A 665 34.72 -15.64 1.99
CA THR A 665 33.76 -15.10 2.95
C THR A 665 32.67 -16.12 3.15
N VAL A 666 32.60 -16.68 4.36
CA VAL A 666 31.38 -17.32 4.82
C VAL A 666 30.59 -16.23 5.53
N ALA A 667 29.31 -16.12 5.23
CA ALA A 667 28.44 -15.17 5.88
C ALA A 667 27.08 -15.80 6.09
N ARG A 668 26.56 -15.73 7.31
CA ARG A 668 25.16 -16.04 7.59
C ARG A 668 24.44 -14.76 7.93
N ILE A 669 23.34 -14.54 7.23
CA ILE A 669 22.48 -13.39 7.45
C ILE A 669 21.08 -13.91 7.81
N VAL A 670 20.64 -13.66 9.04
CA VAL A 670 19.28 -14.01 9.47
C VAL A 670 18.44 -12.73 9.43
N LYS A 671 17.51 -12.65 8.49
CA LYS A 671 16.56 -11.54 8.34
C LYS A 671 15.17 -11.99 8.73
N PRO A 672 14.33 -11.13 9.30
CA PRO A 672 12.92 -11.45 9.42
C PRO A 672 12.33 -11.71 8.03
N ASN A 673 11.67 -12.86 7.88
CA ASN A 673 10.92 -13.15 6.67
C ASN A 673 9.63 -12.36 6.70
N ARG A 674 9.27 -11.76 5.58
CA ARG A 674 7.95 -11.16 5.47
C ARG A 674 6.88 -12.23 5.41
N LEU A 675 7.18 -13.41 4.85
CA LEU A 675 6.25 -14.49 4.54
C LEU A 675 6.30 -15.60 5.61
N TYR A 676 5.36 -15.58 6.55
CA TYR A 676 5.54 -16.25 7.84
C TYR A 676 5.22 -17.74 7.90
N VAL A 677 4.48 -18.28 6.94
CA VAL A 677 3.95 -19.65 7.03
C VAL A 677 4.30 -20.39 5.73
N GLY A 678 5.02 -21.51 5.89
CA GLY A 678 5.28 -22.46 4.81
C GLY A 678 4.03 -23.21 4.38
N ALA A 679 4.13 -24.00 3.31
CA ALA A 679 3.04 -24.89 2.91
C ALA A 679 2.83 -26.02 3.92
N GLU A 680 3.92 -26.47 4.54
CA GLU A 680 4.00 -27.45 5.63
C GLU A 680 3.45 -26.94 6.97
N GLY A 681 2.83 -25.76 7.00
CA GLY A 681 2.35 -25.11 8.21
C GLY A 681 3.44 -24.46 9.06
N ARG A 682 4.68 -24.96 9.08
CA ARG A 682 5.74 -24.42 9.94
C ARG A 682 6.00 -22.91 9.74
N SER A 683 6.36 -22.26 10.85
CA SER A 683 6.73 -20.84 10.86
C SER A 683 8.05 -20.64 10.14
N ARG A 684 8.03 -19.82 9.10
CA ARG A 684 9.22 -19.36 8.36
C ARG A 684 9.58 -17.94 8.76
N ALA A 685 9.51 -17.64 10.05
CA ALA A 685 9.65 -16.27 10.58
C ALA A 685 10.96 -15.57 10.18
N TYR A 686 12.00 -16.33 9.83
CA TYR A 686 13.28 -15.80 9.39
C TYR A 686 13.72 -16.41 8.07
N VAL A 687 14.28 -15.56 7.21
CA VAL A 687 15.07 -15.94 6.06
C VAL A 687 16.53 -15.96 6.48
N VAL A 688 17.15 -17.12 6.36
CA VAL A 688 18.57 -17.32 6.61
C VAL A 688 19.27 -17.37 5.26
N HIS A 689 20.14 -16.40 5.00
CA HIS A 689 21.01 -16.41 3.85
C HIS A 689 22.40 -16.89 4.27
N ASP A 690 22.68 -18.15 4.00
CA ASP A 690 24.01 -18.71 4.10
C ASP A 690 24.76 -18.44 2.81
N THR A 691 25.85 -17.71 2.91
CA THR A 691 26.65 -17.28 1.79
C THR A 691 28.07 -17.81 1.93
N LEU A 692 28.59 -18.39 0.86
CA LEU A 692 30.00 -18.72 0.71
C LEU A 692 30.48 -18.02 -0.56
N SER A 693 31.26 -16.95 -0.43
CA SER A 693 31.83 -16.24 -1.58
C SER A 693 33.34 -16.33 -1.64
N PHE A 694 33.86 -16.47 -2.84
CA PHE A 694 35.25 -16.39 -3.21
C PHE A 694 35.39 -15.19 -4.15
N SER A 695 36.29 -14.26 -3.87
CA SER A 695 36.60 -13.16 -4.80
C SER A 695 38.09 -12.93 -4.97
N VAL A 696 38.46 -12.48 -6.17
CA VAL A 696 39.82 -12.11 -6.57
C VAL A 696 39.75 -10.76 -7.26
N GLY A 697 40.52 -9.77 -6.81
CA GLY A 697 40.49 -8.40 -7.36
C GLY A 697 41.77 -7.60 -7.15
N VAL A 698 41.93 -6.48 -7.85
CA VAL A 698 43.05 -5.55 -7.75
C VAL A 698 42.57 -4.29 -7.04
N GLY A 699 43.01 -4.13 -5.78
CA GLY A 699 42.66 -3.03 -4.87
C GLY A 699 43.25 -3.22 -3.46
N PHE A 700 44.24 -4.10 -3.33
CA PHE A 700 44.84 -4.49 -2.06
C PHE A 700 45.69 -3.37 -1.45
N PRO A 701 45.85 -3.32 -0.12
CA PRO A 701 46.78 -2.41 0.57
C PRO A 701 48.18 -2.38 -0.05
N ALA A 702 48.67 -3.50 -0.61
CA ALA A 702 49.96 -3.59 -1.30
C ALA A 702 49.98 -2.87 -2.66
N VAL A 703 48.88 -2.92 -3.43
CA VAL A 703 48.76 -2.24 -4.74
C VAL A 703 48.36 -0.78 -4.54
N SER A 704 47.44 -0.50 -3.61
CA SER A 704 47.04 0.86 -3.27
C SER A 704 48.20 1.64 -2.61
N SER A 705 49.06 1.00 -1.80
CA SER A 705 50.30 1.64 -1.31
C SER A 705 51.36 1.82 -2.39
N ALA A 706 51.41 0.95 -3.41
CA ALA A 706 52.27 1.16 -4.57
C ALA A 706 51.75 2.29 -5.48
N LEU A 707 50.43 2.39 -5.66
CA LEU A 707 49.78 3.45 -6.46
C LEU A 707 49.73 4.79 -5.72
N ALA A 708 49.62 4.81 -4.39
CA ALA A 708 49.69 6.02 -3.56
C ALA A 708 51.05 6.73 -3.67
N LYS A 709 52.11 6.02 -4.09
CA LYS A 709 53.43 6.61 -4.37
C LYS A 709 53.51 7.36 -5.70
N LEU A 710 52.48 7.27 -6.56
CA LEU A 710 52.47 7.86 -7.91
C LEU A 710 51.82 9.26 -8.00
N GLY A 711 51.47 9.91 -6.88
CA GLY A 711 50.86 11.25 -6.87
C GLY A 711 49.37 11.23 -6.52
N PRO A 712 48.61 12.32 -6.77
CA PRO A 712 47.28 12.57 -6.19
C PRO A 712 46.33 11.37 -6.34
N GLU A 713 45.57 11.10 -5.26
CA GLU A 713 44.75 9.92 -4.94
C GLU A 713 44.22 9.12 -6.15
N PHE A 714 45.08 8.28 -6.74
CA PHE A 714 44.71 7.37 -7.80
C PHE A 714 44.14 6.08 -7.20
N SER A 715 42.81 5.95 -7.20
CA SER A 715 42.16 4.69 -6.85
C SER A 715 41.78 3.92 -8.12
N VAL A 716 42.36 2.72 -8.27
CA VAL A 716 41.92 1.71 -9.22
C VAL A 716 41.35 0.56 -8.43
N THR A 717 40.07 0.28 -8.64
CA THR A 717 39.43 -0.94 -8.16
C THR A 717 39.08 -1.78 -9.38
N ALA A 718 39.48 -3.05 -9.38
CA ALA A 718 39.09 -4.02 -10.41
C ALA A 718 38.74 -5.36 -9.76
N GLU A 719 37.48 -5.78 -9.84
CA GLU A 719 37.05 -7.10 -9.38
C GLU A 719 37.17 -8.09 -10.54
N LEU A 720 38.15 -9.02 -10.50
CA LEU A 720 38.49 -9.93 -11.61
C LEU A 720 37.59 -11.17 -11.67
N TYR A 721 37.28 -11.72 -10.50
CA TYR A 721 36.49 -12.92 -10.34
C TYR A 721 35.73 -12.89 -9.02
N ARG A 722 34.47 -13.30 -9.03
CA ARG A 722 33.69 -13.56 -7.83
C ARG A 722 32.77 -14.74 -8.04
N ARG A 723 32.85 -15.74 -7.17
CA ARG A 723 31.90 -16.85 -7.11
C ARG A 723 31.25 -16.86 -5.75
N ARG A 724 29.93 -16.88 -5.69
CA ARG A 724 29.15 -16.81 -4.46
C ARG A 724 28.07 -17.89 -4.50
N PHE A 725 28.17 -18.83 -3.59
CA PHE A 725 27.08 -19.74 -3.27
C PHE A 725 26.22 -19.10 -2.20
N GLN A 726 24.92 -19.23 -2.34
CA GLN A 726 23.95 -18.70 -1.40
C GLN A 726 22.85 -19.73 -1.19
N HIS A 727 22.71 -20.25 0.01
CA HIS A 727 21.55 -21.04 0.42
C HIS A 727 20.63 -20.11 1.22
N VAL A 728 19.47 -19.83 0.67
CA VAL A 728 18.40 -19.11 1.35
C VAL A 728 17.42 -20.15 1.86
N HIS A 729 17.36 -20.30 3.17
CA HIS A 729 16.43 -21.20 3.82
C HIS A 729 15.70 -20.48 4.95
N PHE A 730 14.79 -21.18 5.63
CA PHE A 730 14.00 -20.56 6.69
C PHE A 730 14.33 -21.11 8.06
N ALA A 731 13.98 -20.34 9.08
CA ALA A 731 14.02 -20.75 10.46
C ALA A 731 12.85 -20.16 11.24
N GLU A 732 12.42 -20.88 12.28
CA GLU A 732 11.33 -20.46 13.16
C GLU A 732 11.77 -19.35 14.14
N SER A 733 13.05 -19.27 14.49
CA SER A 733 13.59 -18.25 15.42
C SER A 733 14.94 -17.72 14.96
N VAL A 734 15.37 -16.56 15.48
CA VAL A 734 16.74 -16.06 15.22
C VAL A 734 17.76 -17.06 15.71
N SER A 735 17.53 -17.63 16.89
CA SER A 735 18.42 -18.64 17.47
C SER A 735 18.50 -19.88 16.57
N ALA A 736 17.37 -20.41 16.10
CA ALA A 736 17.35 -21.53 15.16
C ALA A 736 18.05 -21.15 13.85
N GLY A 737 17.85 -19.94 13.34
CA GLY A 737 18.52 -19.44 12.14
C GLY A 737 20.04 -19.44 12.29
N TYR A 738 20.57 -18.87 13.37
CA TYR A 738 22.02 -18.86 13.62
C TYR A 738 22.61 -20.22 14.01
N ARG A 739 21.84 -21.11 14.64
CA ARG A 739 22.29 -22.47 15.03
C ARG A 739 22.10 -23.53 13.93
N SER A 740 21.28 -23.25 12.92
CA SER A 740 21.05 -24.17 11.81
C SER A 740 22.39 -24.56 11.14
N PRO A 741 22.58 -25.78 10.66
CA PRO A 741 23.81 -26.13 9.96
C PRO A 741 23.97 -25.33 8.67
N VAL A 742 25.11 -24.65 8.48
CA VAL A 742 25.44 -23.93 7.24
C VAL A 742 25.58 -24.96 6.12
N GLN A 743 24.63 -25.11 5.20
CA GLN A 743 24.71 -26.22 4.22
C GLN A 743 25.65 -25.93 3.05
N VAL A 744 25.96 -24.66 2.75
CA VAL A 744 26.74 -24.27 1.56
C VAL A 744 28.18 -24.82 1.56
N HIS A 745 28.77 -25.13 2.72
CA HIS A 745 30.10 -25.76 2.75
C HIS A 745 30.06 -27.19 2.19
N LYS A 746 28.92 -27.89 2.24
CA LYS A 746 28.80 -29.24 1.68
C LYS A 746 29.00 -29.29 0.17
N ILE A 747 28.94 -28.15 -0.53
CA ILE A 747 29.28 -28.06 -1.95
C ILE A 747 30.71 -28.55 -2.20
N THR A 748 31.65 -28.29 -1.28
CA THR A 748 33.03 -28.78 -1.42
C THR A 748 33.14 -30.29 -1.27
N ARG A 749 32.23 -30.93 -0.52
CA ARG A 749 32.19 -32.39 -0.31
C ARG A 749 31.37 -33.12 -1.39
N LEU A 750 30.24 -32.57 -1.80
CA LEU A 750 29.31 -33.17 -2.78
C LEU A 750 29.75 -32.92 -4.23
N GLY A 751 30.76 -32.07 -4.44
CA GLY A 751 31.39 -31.81 -5.74
C GLY A 751 30.57 -30.94 -6.71
N ASN A 752 29.26 -30.76 -6.49
CA ASN A 752 28.41 -29.90 -7.33
C ASN A 752 27.17 -29.38 -6.58
N ILE A 753 26.56 -28.32 -7.10
CA ILE A 753 25.41 -27.63 -6.49
C ILE A 753 24.08 -28.34 -6.75
N GLU A 754 23.95 -29.13 -7.84
CA GLU A 754 22.74 -29.86 -8.20
C GLU A 754 22.44 -30.95 -7.17
N SER A 755 23.49 -31.72 -6.80
CA SER A 755 23.43 -32.70 -5.72
C SER A 755 23.03 -32.04 -4.40
N LEU A 756 23.52 -30.84 -4.11
CA LEU A 756 23.10 -30.10 -2.93
C LEU A 756 21.63 -29.65 -3.06
N ALA A 757 21.22 -29.08 -4.19
CA ALA A 757 19.85 -28.62 -4.44
C ALA A 757 18.83 -29.75 -4.23
N VAL A 758 19.12 -30.93 -4.77
CA VAL A 758 18.30 -32.13 -4.54
C VAL A 758 18.39 -32.56 -3.08
N ALA A 759 19.55 -32.57 -2.45
CA ALA A 759 19.67 -33.06 -1.06
C ALA A 759 19.05 -32.14 0.01
N VAL A 760 19.09 -30.81 -0.15
CA VAL A 760 18.80 -29.87 0.96
C VAL A 760 17.62 -28.94 0.76
N LEU A 761 17.16 -28.70 -0.48
CA LEU A 761 16.04 -27.78 -0.68
C LEU A 761 14.76 -28.37 -0.11
N THR A 762 14.13 -27.65 0.82
CA THR A 762 12.74 -27.84 1.21
C THR A 762 11.84 -26.91 0.39
N PRO A 763 10.49 -27.09 0.35
CA PRO A 763 9.59 -26.14 -0.31
C PRO A 763 9.95 -24.70 0.05
N GLY A 764 9.95 -23.77 -0.90
CA GLY A 764 10.36 -22.38 -0.73
C GLY A 764 11.85 -22.11 -0.44
N ASP A 765 12.72 -23.10 -0.24
CA ASP A 765 14.16 -22.83 -0.14
C ASP A 765 14.74 -22.42 -1.51
N VAL A 766 15.86 -21.72 -1.48
CA VAL A 766 16.63 -21.33 -2.67
C VAL A 766 18.09 -21.69 -2.49
N LEU A 767 18.67 -22.29 -3.51
CA LEU A 767 20.10 -22.48 -3.61
C LEU A 767 20.59 -21.78 -4.87
N ARG A 768 21.39 -20.75 -4.69
CA ARG A 768 21.88 -19.87 -5.75
C ARG A 768 23.39 -19.98 -5.85
N GLU A 769 23.88 -20.14 -7.06
CA GLU A 769 25.25 -19.92 -7.44
C GLU A 769 25.31 -18.65 -8.27
N PHE A 770 26.15 -17.71 -7.87
CA PHE A 770 26.44 -16.50 -8.60
C PHE A 770 27.91 -16.51 -8.98
N GLN A 771 28.20 -16.22 -10.23
CA GLN A 771 29.56 -16.15 -10.75
C GLN A 771 29.69 -14.87 -11.56
N ALA A 772 30.63 -14.02 -11.20
CA ALA A 772 31.02 -12.83 -11.92
C ALA A 772 32.45 -13.03 -12.44
N ILE A 773 32.65 -12.87 -13.73
CA ILE A 773 33.97 -12.85 -14.36
C ILE A 773 34.05 -11.57 -15.17
N GLY A 774 35.04 -10.73 -14.89
CA GLY A 774 35.15 -9.46 -15.58
C GLY A 774 36.19 -8.56 -14.97
N ALA A 775 36.36 -7.36 -15.51
CA ALA A 775 37.08 -6.29 -14.84
C ALA A 775 36.31 -5.01 -15.12
N THR A 776 35.88 -4.32 -14.07
CA THR A 776 35.42 -2.93 -14.19
C THR A 776 36.43 -2.08 -13.47
N SER A 777 37.18 -1.29 -14.23
CA SER A 777 38.11 -0.31 -13.68
C SER A 777 37.40 1.03 -13.63
N ALA A 778 37.25 1.57 -12.42
CA ALA A 778 36.96 2.97 -12.21
C ALA A 778 38.26 3.68 -11.83
N VAL A 779 38.62 4.73 -12.57
CA VAL A 779 39.73 5.62 -12.26
C VAL A 779 39.12 6.92 -11.77
N HIS A 780 39.36 7.25 -10.50
CA HIS A 780 38.98 8.53 -9.92
C HIS A 780 40.23 9.40 -9.77
N LEU A 781 40.20 10.59 -10.37
CA LEU A 781 41.22 11.63 -10.20
C LEU A 781 40.60 12.77 -9.39
N GLY A 782 40.88 12.81 -8.09
CA GLY A 782 40.42 13.84 -7.17
C GLY A 782 41.47 14.92 -6.93
N PHE A 783 41.08 16.18 -7.05
CA PHE A 783 41.86 17.33 -6.57
C PHE A 783 41.13 17.92 -5.36
N GLY A 784 41.60 17.62 -4.15
CA GLY A 784 41.04 18.12 -2.89
C GLY A 784 41.92 19.24 -2.29
N LEU A 785 41.32 20.38 -1.95
CA LEU A 785 41.94 21.40 -1.11
C LEU A 785 41.50 21.18 0.34
N GLY A 786 42.41 20.73 1.21
CA GLY A 786 42.43 20.90 2.68
C GLY A 786 41.23 20.44 3.55
N ASN A 787 41.52 19.63 4.58
CA ASN A 787 40.57 18.96 5.49
C ASN A 787 39.83 19.81 6.55
N TYR A 788 39.70 21.14 6.41
CA TYR A 788 39.02 21.95 7.42
C TYR A 788 37.89 22.78 6.79
N ILE A 789 36.66 22.37 7.07
CA ILE A 789 35.36 22.97 6.66
C ILE A 789 34.94 22.63 5.21
N GLY A 790 34.23 21.50 5.06
CA GLY A 790 33.54 21.11 3.83
C GLY A 790 34.48 20.87 2.65
N SER A 791 34.92 19.63 2.44
CA SER A 791 35.85 19.27 1.36
C SER A 791 35.27 19.63 -0.02
N VAL A 792 35.71 20.76 -0.57
CA VAL A 792 35.44 21.16 -1.94
C VAL A 792 36.41 20.39 -2.84
N GLY A 793 35.95 19.25 -3.38
CA GLY A 793 36.71 18.44 -4.33
C GLY A 793 36.19 18.58 -5.75
N SER A 794 37.10 18.60 -6.72
CA SER A 794 36.79 18.26 -8.12
C SER A 794 37.23 16.83 -8.38
N SER A 795 36.33 16.00 -8.91
CA SER A 795 36.65 14.62 -9.31
C SER A 795 36.39 14.43 -10.80
N LEU A 796 37.35 13.80 -11.48
CA LEU A 796 37.18 13.23 -12.82
C LEU A 796 37.15 11.71 -12.65
N SER A 797 36.09 11.08 -13.14
CA SER A 797 35.88 9.64 -13.12
C SER A 797 35.88 9.09 -14.54
N PHE A 798 36.65 8.04 -14.77
CA PHE A 798 36.55 7.20 -15.96
C PHE A 798 36.15 5.81 -15.53
N GLU A 799 35.09 5.27 -16.11
CA GLU A 799 34.60 3.93 -15.82
C GLU A 799 34.65 3.12 -17.11
N GLY A 800 35.37 2.01 -17.09
CA GLY A 800 35.51 1.11 -18.24
C GLY A 800 35.55 -0.33 -17.76
N GLY A 801 34.71 -1.19 -18.32
CA GLY A 801 34.71 -2.58 -17.93
C GLY A 801 33.81 -3.51 -18.73
N GLN A 802 34.11 -4.80 -18.62
CA GLN A 802 33.18 -5.87 -18.99
C GLN A 802 33.04 -6.80 -17.79
N THR A 803 31.80 -7.10 -17.42
CA THR A 803 31.48 -8.09 -16.39
C THR A 803 30.42 -9.06 -16.91
N ASN A 804 30.76 -10.34 -16.94
CA ASN A 804 29.83 -11.42 -17.23
C ASN A 804 29.35 -12.00 -15.90
N TRP A 805 28.04 -12.07 -15.71
CA TRP A 805 27.40 -12.64 -14.55
C TRP A 805 26.67 -13.91 -14.96
N GLN A 806 26.81 -14.99 -14.20
CA GLN A 806 26.03 -16.19 -14.33
C GLN A 806 25.41 -16.47 -12.98
N THR A 807 24.08 -16.52 -12.93
CA THR A 807 23.33 -16.89 -11.73
C THR A 807 22.55 -18.17 -12.02
N VAL A 808 22.89 -19.25 -11.34
CA VAL A 808 22.12 -20.49 -11.36
C VAL A 808 21.35 -20.56 -10.06
N THR A 809 20.03 -20.58 -10.14
CA THR A 809 19.16 -20.61 -8.96
C THR A 809 18.28 -21.84 -9.02
N TYR A 810 18.44 -22.73 -8.05
CA TYR A 810 17.54 -23.83 -7.78
C TYR A 810 16.56 -23.38 -6.69
N THR A 811 15.28 -23.60 -6.89
CA THR A 811 14.31 -23.31 -5.83
C THR A 811 13.17 -24.30 -5.88
N LYS A 812 12.64 -24.69 -4.72
CA LYS A 812 11.35 -25.36 -4.68
C LYS A 812 10.27 -24.33 -4.43
N ASP A 813 9.15 -24.39 -5.13
CA ASP A 813 8.00 -23.55 -4.78
C ASP A 813 7.28 -24.10 -3.53
N GLN A 814 6.21 -23.43 -3.11
CA GLN A 814 5.39 -23.88 -1.97
C GLN A 814 4.68 -25.21 -2.23
N LEU A 815 4.53 -25.62 -3.48
CA LEU A 815 3.86 -26.86 -3.88
C LEU A 815 4.86 -28.01 -4.07
N GLY A 816 6.15 -27.77 -3.82
CA GLY A 816 7.21 -28.78 -3.92
C GLY A 816 7.82 -28.94 -5.31
N SER A 817 7.34 -28.24 -6.33
CA SER A 817 7.95 -28.27 -7.68
C SER A 817 9.33 -27.65 -7.65
N LEU A 818 10.31 -28.31 -8.28
CA LEU A 818 11.68 -27.80 -8.36
C LEU A 818 11.84 -26.95 -9.62
N HIS A 819 12.27 -25.70 -9.45
CA HIS A 819 12.54 -24.75 -10.51
C HIS A 819 14.06 -24.55 -10.66
N LEU A 820 14.53 -24.57 -11.89
CA LEU A 820 15.87 -24.20 -12.31
C LEU A 820 15.79 -22.87 -13.06
N LEU A 821 16.28 -21.81 -12.43
CA LEU A 821 16.39 -20.47 -13.00
C LEU A 821 17.85 -20.19 -13.38
N LEU A 822 18.12 -20.05 -14.68
CA LEU A 822 19.45 -19.80 -15.24
C LEU A 822 19.52 -18.40 -15.82
N GLU A 823 20.20 -17.48 -15.13
CA GLU A 823 20.43 -16.11 -15.57
C GLU A 823 21.87 -15.97 -16.06
N ASN A 824 22.06 -15.46 -17.27
CA ASN A 824 23.35 -15.16 -17.86
C ASN A 824 23.33 -13.72 -18.37
N ASP A 825 24.15 -12.88 -17.74
CA ASP A 825 24.19 -11.46 -17.99
C ASP A 825 25.61 -11.10 -18.46
N SER A 826 25.71 -10.12 -19.34
CA SER A 826 27.01 -9.51 -19.64
C SER A 826 26.81 -8.02 -19.75
N GLU A 827 27.48 -7.26 -18.90
CA GLU A 827 27.48 -5.81 -18.94
C GLU A 827 28.83 -5.31 -19.44
N ARG A 828 28.81 -4.37 -20.39
CA ARG A 828 29.97 -3.60 -20.81
C ARG A 828 29.67 -2.14 -20.53
N THR A 829 30.43 -1.53 -19.65
CA THR A 829 30.27 -0.13 -19.25
C THR A 829 31.44 0.68 -19.78
N PHE A 830 31.14 1.82 -20.37
CA PHE A 830 32.11 2.83 -20.75
C PHE A 830 31.54 4.21 -20.44
N GLY A 831 32.16 4.96 -19.55
CA GLY A 831 31.72 6.30 -19.20
C GLY A 831 32.85 7.18 -18.68
N ALA A 832 32.60 8.48 -18.78
CA ALA A 832 33.43 9.49 -18.14
C ALA A 832 32.51 10.54 -17.52
N GLY A 833 32.84 10.96 -16.31
CA GLY A 833 32.09 11.98 -15.59
C GLY A 833 32.99 12.89 -14.78
N THR A 834 32.72 14.19 -14.80
CA THR A 834 33.32 15.15 -13.88
C THR A 834 32.26 15.61 -12.89
N GLU A 835 32.56 15.53 -11.60
CA GLU A 835 31.78 16.18 -10.55
C GLU A 835 32.67 17.23 -9.88
N GLN A 836 32.28 18.50 -9.97
CA GLN A 836 32.98 19.60 -9.30
C GLN A 836 32.08 20.17 -8.20
N PHE A 837 32.66 20.35 -7.01
CA PHE A 837 32.04 20.95 -5.82
C PHE A 837 30.81 20.17 -5.33
N ASN A 838 31.04 19.01 -4.69
CA ASN A 838 30.01 18.34 -3.91
C ASN A 838 29.90 19.01 -2.53
N VAL A 839 28.80 19.72 -2.27
CA VAL A 839 28.50 20.24 -0.92
C VAL A 839 27.77 19.15 -0.15
N THR A 840 28.51 18.39 0.64
CA THR A 840 27.96 17.36 1.53
C THR A 840 27.53 18.02 2.83
N ALA A 841 26.25 18.39 2.96
CA ALA A 841 25.69 18.73 4.27
C ALA A 841 25.31 17.41 4.97
N ASN A 842 25.89 17.15 6.14
CA ASN A 842 25.95 15.86 6.87
C ASN A 842 24.63 15.09 7.15
N SER A 843 23.49 15.44 6.57
CA SER A 843 22.26 14.64 6.76
C SER A 843 21.14 14.77 5.74
N VAL A 844 21.19 15.65 4.71
CA VAL A 844 19.96 15.88 3.90
C VAL A 844 20.16 16.00 2.37
N VAL A 845 21.30 16.48 1.86
CA VAL A 845 21.45 16.69 0.41
C VAL A 845 22.91 16.53 -0.03
N ASN A 846 23.19 15.53 -0.88
CA ASN A 846 24.41 15.49 -1.69
C ASN A 846 24.14 16.21 -3.01
N ALA A 847 24.94 17.22 -3.30
CA ALA A 847 24.70 18.12 -4.41
C ALA A 847 25.96 18.54 -5.14
N ALA A 848 26.11 18.08 -6.38
CA ALA A 848 27.15 18.57 -7.28
C ALA A 848 26.76 19.97 -7.79
N ALA A 849 27.63 20.96 -7.58
CA ALA A 849 27.48 22.28 -8.19
C ALA A 849 27.69 22.21 -9.71
N PHE A 850 28.54 21.30 -10.20
CA PHE A 850 28.69 21.02 -11.61
C PHE A 850 28.90 19.52 -11.83
N ALA A 851 28.08 18.91 -12.66
CA ALA A 851 28.27 17.52 -13.07
C ALA A 851 28.07 17.37 -14.57
N LEU A 852 29.10 16.90 -15.28
CA LEU A 852 29.00 16.45 -16.66
C LEU A 852 29.32 14.97 -16.69
N GLY A 853 28.45 14.14 -17.23
CA GLY A 853 28.74 12.72 -17.41
C GLY A 853 28.20 12.21 -18.73
N ALA A 854 28.89 11.23 -19.29
CA ALA A 854 28.45 10.45 -20.44
C ALA A 854 28.77 8.99 -20.18
N HIS A 855 27.76 8.14 -20.16
CA HIS A 855 27.87 6.70 -19.91
C HIS A 855 27.23 5.92 -21.05
N SER A 856 27.80 4.78 -21.39
CA SER A 856 27.28 3.83 -22.36
C SER A 856 27.39 2.43 -21.77
N ASN A 857 26.25 1.79 -21.54
CA ASN A 857 26.16 0.45 -20.98
C ASN A 857 25.54 -0.48 -22.02
N ARG A 858 26.20 -1.61 -22.31
CA ARG A 858 25.62 -2.68 -23.12
C ARG A 858 25.40 -3.89 -22.23
N ILE A 859 24.15 -4.29 -22.10
CA ILE A 859 23.70 -5.37 -21.25
C ILE A 859 23.11 -6.46 -22.16
N ASN A 860 23.67 -7.66 -22.15
CA ASN A 860 22.98 -8.85 -22.64
C ASN A 860 22.45 -9.60 -21.42
N TYR A 861 21.24 -10.14 -21.49
CA TYR A 861 20.54 -10.80 -20.40
C TYR A 861 19.87 -12.06 -20.98
N LYS A 862 20.06 -13.23 -20.38
CA LYS A 862 19.42 -14.47 -20.82
C LYS A 862 18.95 -15.24 -19.60
N VAL A 863 17.65 -15.47 -19.50
CA VAL A 863 17.01 -16.17 -18.39
C VAL A 863 16.29 -17.39 -18.93
N TRP A 864 16.40 -18.50 -18.22
CA TRP A 864 15.54 -19.66 -18.38
C TRP A 864 14.91 -19.97 -17.04
N ASN A 865 13.61 -20.24 -17.02
CA ASN A 865 12.95 -20.84 -15.89
C ASN A 865 12.35 -22.18 -16.32
N ILE A 866 12.94 -23.26 -15.81
CA ILE A 866 12.58 -24.62 -16.14
C ILE A 866 12.01 -25.26 -14.89
N GLU A 867 10.76 -25.70 -14.95
CA GLU A 867 10.09 -26.43 -13.87
C GLU A 867 10.30 -27.93 -14.07
N VAL A 868 10.61 -28.63 -12.99
CA VAL A 868 10.61 -30.09 -12.89
C VAL A 868 9.57 -30.46 -11.84
N ALA A 869 8.33 -30.72 -12.29
CA ALA A 869 7.19 -31.01 -11.42
C ALA A 869 7.27 -32.44 -10.85
N PRO A 870 6.71 -32.78 -9.69
CA PRO A 870 6.57 -34.17 -9.27
C PRO A 870 5.61 -34.95 -10.21
N LYS A 871 5.86 -36.26 -10.44
CA LYS A 871 5.05 -37.10 -11.35
C LYS A 871 3.64 -37.41 -10.81
N GLU A 872 3.44 -37.43 -9.48
CA GLU A 872 2.14 -37.61 -8.80
C GLU A 872 2.12 -36.78 -7.51
N TYR A 873 0.98 -36.18 -7.19
CA TYR A 873 0.83 -35.14 -6.16
C TYR A 873 0.59 -35.75 -4.77
N ASP A 874 1.61 -36.37 -4.17
CA ASP A 874 1.54 -36.88 -2.81
C ASP A 874 2.05 -35.83 -1.80
N LEU A 875 1.12 -35.06 -1.24
CA LEU A 875 1.36 -33.99 -0.25
C LEU A 875 2.02 -34.51 1.04
N GLU A 876 1.80 -35.78 1.40
CA GLU A 876 2.38 -36.37 2.61
C GLU A 876 3.87 -36.68 2.44
N GLN A 877 4.33 -37.01 1.22
CA GLN A 877 5.75 -37.28 0.96
C GLN A 877 6.56 -36.03 0.55
N ALA A 878 5.90 -34.98 0.05
CA ALA A 878 6.56 -33.75 -0.39
C ALA A 878 7.14 -32.92 0.78
N THR A 879 6.57 -33.04 1.98
CA THR A 879 6.96 -32.29 3.19
C THR A 879 8.09 -32.97 3.98
N ASP A 880 8.19 -34.28 3.91
CA ASP A 880 9.08 -35.07 4.76
C ASP A 880 10.54 -35.08 4.32
N GLY A 881 10.88 -34.25 3.33
CA GLY A 881 12.24 -34.12 2.81
C GLY A 881 12.78 -35.50 2.51
N ILE A 882 12.15 -36.20 1.54
CA ILE A 882 12.52 -37.53 1.03
C ILE A 882 13.93 -37.87 1.48
N LYS A 883 14.12 -38.92 2.29
CA LYS A 883 15.44 -39.44 2.65
C LYS A 883 16.20 -39.76 1.34
N ARG A 884 16.91 -38.77 0.79
CA ARG A 884 17.35 -38.67 -0.62
C ARG A 884 18.70 -39.34 -0.83
N SER A 885 18.71 -40.65 -0.66
CA SER A 885 19.72 -41.55 -1.23
C SER A 885 18.97 -42.61 -2.04
N GLY A 886 19.24 -42.70 -3.34
CA GLY A 886 18.57 -43.64 -4.23
C GLY A 886 18.62 -43.21 -5.70
N SER A 887 18.29 -44.12 -6.61
CA SER A 887 18.39 -43.95 -8.06
C SER A 887 17.61 -42.73 -8.59
N GLN A 888 16.42 -42.44 -8.04
CA GLN A 888 15.61 -41.28 -8.46
C GLN A 888 16.28 -39.93 -8.16
N ALA A 889 17.01 -39.82 -7.03
CA ALA A 889 17.74 -38.60 -6.70
C ALA A 889 18.93 -38.41 -7.64
N GLU A 890 19.61 -39.50 -8.00
CA GLU A 890 20.71 -39.49 -8.98
C GLU A 890 20.22 -39.11 -10.38
N GLU A 891 19.07 -39.65 -10.81
CA GLU A 891 18.41 -39.31 -12.07
C GLU A 891 18.02 -37.82 -12.12
N LEU A 892 17.45 -37.29 -11.04
CA LEU A 892 17.11 -35.86 -10.95
C LEU A 892 18.37 -34.98 -10.98
N VAL A 893 19.44 -35.36 -10.28
CA VAL A 893 20.73 -34.66 -10.34
C VAL A 893 21.30 -34.69 -11.76
N ALA A 894 21.24 -35.84 -12.43
CA ALA A 894 21.68 -35.98 -13.82
C ALA A 894 20.84 -35.10 -14.76
N THR A 895 19.52 -35.04 -14.55
CA THR A 895 18.58 -34.20 -15.28
C THR A 895 18.93 -32.72 -15.10
N LEU A 896 19.12 -32.24 -13.86
CA LEU A 896 19.48 -30.84 -13.57
C LEU A 896 20.86 -30.47 -14.12
N LYS A 897 21.85 -31.37 -14.04
CA LYS A 897 23.17 -31.15 -14.66
C LYS A 897 23.07 -31.03 -16.17
N THR A 898 22.24 -31.86 -16.78
CA THR A 898 21.97 -31.85 -18.22
C THR A 898 21.28 -30.55 -18.61
N LEU A 899 20.20 -30.16 -17.93
CA LEU A 899 19.49 -28.89 -18.17
C LEU A 899 20.33 -27.65 -17.87
N ARG A 900 21.24 -27.68 -16.90
CA ARG A 900 22.16 -26.57 -16.63
C ARG A 900 23.16 -26.38 -17.77
N ARG A 901 23.69 -27.48 -18.34
CA ARG A 901 24.64 -27.45 -19.47
C ARG A 901 23.94 -27.14 -20.80
N HIS A 902 22.73 -27.67 -20.95
CA HIS A 902 21.94 -27.66 -22.17
C HIS A 902 20.49 -27.23 -21.87
N PRO A 903 20.25 -25.98 -21.44
CA PRO A 903 18.90 -25.52 -21.08
C PRO A 903 17.93 -25.53 -22.27
N GLU A 904 18.44 -25.52 -23.50
CA GLU A 904 17.68 -25.69 -24.73
C GLU A 904 16.90 -27.00 -24.78
N LEU A 905 17.33 -28.06 -24.09
CA LEU A 905 16.60 -29.33 -24.02
C LEU A 905 15.23 -29.21 -23.33
N ALA A 906 15.00 -28.12 -22.59
CA ALA A 906 13.68 -27.82 -22.04
C ALA A 906 12.65 -27.50 -23.14
N LEU A 907 13.09 -27.01 -24.31
CA LEU A 907 12.22 -26.74 -25.45
C LEU A 907 11.74 -28.05 -26.08
N PRO A 908 10.43 -28.23 -26.32
CA PRO A 908 9.89 -29.47 -26.89
C PRO A 908 10.55 -29.89 -28.21
N GLU A 909 10.82 -28.93 -29.10
CA GLU A 909 11.42 -29.16 -30.42
C GLU A 909 12.86 -29.69 -30.31
N VAL A 910 13.67 -29.08 -29.45
CA VAL A 910 15.07 -29.48 -29.23
C VAL A 910 15.12 -30.82 -28.52
N ARG A 911 14.22 -31.05 -27.55
CA ARG A 911 14.09 -32.32 -26.84
C ARG A 911 13.84 -33.47 -27.82
N ALA A 912 12.85 -33.31 -28.70
CA ALA A 912 12.52 -34.30 -29.72
C ALA A 912 13.69 -34.60 -30.68
N ALA A 913 14.48 -33.59 -31.04
CA ALA A 913 15.62 -33.75 -31.94
C ALA A 913 16.87 -34.37 -31.27
N SER A 914 17.09 -34.09 -29.98
CA SER A 914 18.34 -34.41 -29.28
C SER A 914 18.53 -35.89 -28.93
N LYS A 915 17.47 -36.72 -29.01
CA LYS A 915 17.41 -38.09 -28.46
C LYS A 915 17.74 -38.20 -26.96
N VAL A 916 17.85 -37.08 -26.24
CA VAL A 916 18.06 -37.08 -24.79
C VAL A 916 16.72 -37.29 -24.11
N GLU A 917 16.57 -38.42 -23.42
CA GLU A 917 15.39 -38.70 -22.61
C GLU A 917 15.39 -37.79 -21.38
N LEU A 918 14.50 -36.80 -21.36
CA LEU A 918 14.17 -36.02 -20.17
C LEU A 918 12.84 -36.51 -19.60
N PRO A 919 12.68 -36.53 -18.27
CA PRO A 919 11.41 -36.82 -17.64
C PRO A 919 10.24 -35.93 -18.18
N ASP A 920 9.05 -36.51 -18.34
CA ASP A 920 7.86 -35.83 -18.90
C ASP A 920 7.39 -34.61 -18.08
N ASN A 921 7.82 -34.55 -16.82
CA ASN A 921 7.50 -33.49 -15.87
C ASN A 921 8.40 -32.25 -16.01
N VAL A 922 9.35 -32.22 -16.95
CA VAL A 922 10.17 -31.05 -17.27
C VAL A 922 9.41 -30.11 -18.21
N LYS A 923 9.06 -28.91 -17.74
CA LYS A 923 8.31 -27.88 -18.47
C LYS A 923 9.08 -26.56 -18.56
N LEU A 924 9.08 -25.92 -19.73
CA LEU A 924 9.65 -24.58 -19.86
C LEU A 924 8.58 -23.56 -19.45
N ARG A 925 8.74 -22.95 -18.27
CA ARG A 925 7.85 -21.85 -17.86
C ARG A 925 8.05 -20.64 -18.74
N PHE A 926 9.30 -20.24 -18.92
CA PHE A 926 9.67 -19.18 -19.86
C PHE A 926 11.18 -19.13 -20.07
N ARG A 927 11.57 -18.54 -21.19
CA ARG A 927 12.91 -18.10 -21.54
C ARG A 927 12.84 -16.65 -21.96
N ILE A 928 13.73 -15.81 -21.42
CA ILE A 928 13.86 -14.40 -21.78
C ILE A 928 15.26 -14.17 -22.31
N GLN A 929 15.40 -13.54 -23.46
CA GLN A 929 16.67 -13.06 -23.97
C GLN A 929 16.56 -11.58 -24.26
N ALA A 930 17.44 -10.77 -23.70
CA ALA A 930 17.46 -9.34 -23.96
C ALA A 930 18.84 -8.80 -24.29
N ASN A 931 18.89 -7.85 -25.22
CA ASN A 931 20.08 -7.09 -25.56
C ASN A 931 19.76 -5.60 -25.47
N LYS A 932 20.24 -4.97 -24.41
CA LYS A 932 20.03 -3.56 -24.10
C LYS A 932 21.31 -2.75 -24.32
N LEU A 933 21.18 -1.62 -24.97
CA LEU A 933 22.20 -0.59 -25.11
C LEU A 933 21.64 0.70 -24.53
N GLU A 934 22.22 1.15 -23.43
CA GLU A 934 21.89 2.37 -22.74
C GLU A 934 22.99 3.41 -22.97
N LYS A 935 22.60 4.64 -23.29
CA LYS A 935 23.50 5.80 -23.36
C LYS A 935 22.89 6.93 -22.54
N ARG A 936 23.58 7.36 -21.51
CA ARG A 936 23.18 8.45 -20.64
C ARG A 936 24.14 9.62 -20.79
N SER A 937 23.62 10.83 -20.83
CA SER A 937 24.44 12.02 -20.68
C SER A 937 23.73 13.00 -19.75
N ASN A 938 24.38 13.36 -18.66
CA ASN A 938 23.92 14.32 -17.67
C ASN A 938 24.77 15.59 -17.75
N ALA A 939 24.12 16.74 -17.66
CA ALA A 939 24.75 18.04 -17.45
C ALA A 939 23.99 18.78 -16.36
N GLN A 940 24.65 19.08 -15.25
CA GLN A 940 24.11 19.78 -14.09
C GLN A 940 24.96 21.01 -13.80
N LEU A 941 24.32 22.18 -13.65
CA LEU A 941 24.95 23.42 -13.21
C LEU A 941 24.11 24.06 -12.11
N LEU A 942 24.67 24.16 -10.90
CA LEU A 942 24.23 24.92 -9.73
C LEU A 942 22.72 24.83 -9.46
N TYR A 943 22.11 23.66 -9.67
CA TYR A 943 20.64 23.46 -9.67
C TYR A 943 19.82 24.26 -10.70
N LEU A 944 20.42 25.26 -11.32
CA LEU A 944 19.81 26.16 -12.29
C LEU A 944 19.55 25.48 -13.64
N PHE A 945 20.38 24.51 -14.03
CA PHE A 945 20.21 23.76 -15.28
C PHE A 945 20.54 22.29 -15.06
N ASN A 946 19.53 21.44 -15.11
CA ASN A 946 19.73 19.99 -15.12
C ASN A 946 19.20 19.40 -16.42
N HIS A 947 20.10 18.87 -17.24
CA HIS A 947 19.81 18.20 -18.48
C HIS A 947 20.26 16.74 -18.41
N ASP A 948 19.30 15.84 -18.21
CA ASP A 948 19.53 14.40 -18.29
C ASP A 948 18.94 13.88 -19.61
N ARG A 949 19.79 13.27 -20.44
CA ARG A 949 19.37 12.63 -21.69
C ARG A 949 19.69 11.15 -21.59
N LYS A 950 18.66 10.33 -21.70
CA LYS A 950 18.79 8.87 -21.77
C LYS A 950 18.39 8.42 -23.17
N LYS A 951 19.16 7.51 -23.74
CA LYS A 951 18.80 6.76 -24.95
C LYS A 951 18.93 5.29 -24.63
N GLU A 952 17.89 4.53 -24.87
CA GLU A 952 17.92 3.08 -24.65
C GLU A 952 17.52 2.40 -25.97
N LYS A 953 18.13 1.27 -26.24
CA LYS A 953 17.75 0.38 -27.32
C LYS A 953 17.76 -1.02 -26.74
N THR A 954 16.64 -1.70 -26.80
CA THR A 954 16.46 -3.02 -26.23
C THR A 954 15.88 -3.95 -27.31
N ARG A 955 16.40 -5.17 -27.36
CA ARG A 955 15.76 -6.30 -28.03
C ARG A 955 15.38 -7.30 -26.96
N VAL A 956 14.21 -7.89 -27.02
CA VAL A 956 13.73 -8.85 -26.02
C VAL A 956 12.97 -9.96 -26.69
N THR A 957 13.43 -11.19 -26.56
CA THR A 957 12.70 -12.38 -26.98
C THR A 957 12.19 -13.09 -25.74
N VAL A 958 10.90 -13.44 -25.72
CA VAL A 958 10.30 -14.24 -24.66
C VAL A 958 9.69 -15.48 -25.29
N GLU A 959 10.07 -16.65 -24.82
CA GLU A 959 9.60 -17.95 -25.31
C GLU A 959 9.01 -18.71 -24.12
N SER A 960 7.82 -19.28 -24.26
CA SER A 960 7.21 -20.25 -23.34
C SER A 960 6.65 -21.42 -24.15
N ASP A 961 6.14 -22.46 -23.48
CA ASP A 961 5.44 -23.56 -24.15
C ASP A 961 4.17 -23.10 -24.89
N GLU A 962 3.60 -21.95 -24.51
CA GLU A 962 2.32 -21.45 -25.05
C GLU A 962 2.49 -20.29 -26.06
N TYR A 963 3.58 -19.52 -25.96
CA TYR A 963 3.75 -18.31 -26.74
C TYR A 963 5.22 -17.93 -26.98
N GLN A 964 5.47 -17.32 -28.14
CA GLN A 964 6.75 -16.67 -28.45
C GLN A 964 6.52 -15.21 -28.81
N TYR A 965 7.33 -14.34 -28.25
CA TYR A 965 7.35 -12.92 -28.51
C TYR A 965 8.75 -12.45 -28.86
N ASP A 966 8.90 -11.62 -29.90
CA ASP A 966 10.17 -10.95 -30.21
C ASP A 966 9.96 -9.44 -30.32
N PHE A 967 10.45 -8.70 -29.34
CA PHE A 967 10.25 -7.28 -29.19
C PHE A 967 11.50 -6.49 -29.52
N PHE A 968 11.30 -5.37 -30.20
CA PHE A 968 12.25 -4.29 -30.29
C PHE A 968 11.72 -3.05 -29.59
N SER A 969 12.52 -2.45 -28.70
CA SER A 969 12.23 -1.17 -28.09
C SER A 969 13.37 -0.19 -28.29
N LYS A 970 13.04 1.07 -28.54
CA LYS A 970 14.02 2.16 -28.48
C LYS A 970 13.41 3.37 -27.81
N SER A 971 14.03 3.82 -26.73
CA SER A 971 13.58 4.97 -25.97
C SER A 971 14.58 6.14 -26.08
N ARG A 972 14.06 7.36 -25.99
CA ARG A 972 14.82 8.59 -25.82
C ARG A 972 14.10 9.46 -24.82
N SER A 973 14.68 9.64 -23.63
CA SER A 973 14.17 10.59 -22.65
C SER A 973 15.04 11.84 -22.61
N LYS A 974 14.40 12.98 -22.38
CA LYS A 974 15.04 14.25 -22.07
C LYS A 974 14.32 14.84 -20.87
N ARG A 975 15.04 14.98 -19.76
CA ARG A 975 14.59 15.71 -18.57
C ARG A 975 15.36 17.02 -18.52
N GLY A 976 14.63 18.13 -18.48
CA GLY A 976 15.19 19.47 -18.39
C GLY A 976 14.51 20.22 -17.26
N TYR A 977 15.26 20.65 -16.25
CA TYR A 977 14.75 21.48 -15.16
C TYR A 977 15.53 22.79 -15.10
N ALA A 978 14.84 23.88 -14.78
CA ALA A 978 15.45 25.20 -14.61
C ALA A 978 14.93 25.91 -13.34
N GLY A 979 15.87 26.45 -12.54
CA GLY A 979 15.61 27.35 -11.39
C GLY A 979 15.71 26.71 -9.99
N ILE A 980 16.29 27.48 -9.04
CA ILE A 980 16.44 27.12 -7.61
C ILE A 980 15.11 27.25 -6.85
N GLU A 981 14.27 28.23 -7.19
CA GLU A 981 12.96 28.52 -6.55
C GLU A 981 11.96 27.35 -6.61
N LYS A 982 12.18 26.39 -7.52
CA LYS A 982 11.36 25.19 -7.70
C LYS A 982 11.84 23.97 -6.89
N THR A 983 12.82 24.20 -6.01
CA THR A 983 13.39 23.22 -5.09
C THR A 983 13.18 23.73 -3.66
N VAL A 984 11.93 23.74 -3.19
CA VAL A 984 11.64 24.11 -1.79
C VAL A 984 11.65 22.84 -0.95
N LEU A 985 12.56 22.79 0.03
CA LEU A 985 12.49 21.86 1.16
C LEU A 985 11.23 22.20 1.95
N ASP A 986 10.12 21.53 1.61
CA ASP A 986 8.93 21.61 2.43
C ASP A 986 9.10 20.70 3.64
N LEU A 987 9.73 21.26 4.68
CA LEU A 987 9.89 20.60 5.97
C LEU A 987 8.54 20.20 6.60
N LYS A 988 7.41 20.79 6.17
CA LYS A 988 6.07 20.44 6.66
C LYS A 988 5.46 19.21 6.00
N THR A 989 5.84 18.84 4.77
CA THR A 989 5.20 17.71 4.07
C THR A 989 6.04 16.45 3.92
N LYS A 990 7.32 16.45 4.36
CA LYS A 990 8.28 15.31 4.28
C LYS A 990 8.35 14.60 2.91
N ASN A 991 7.77 15.18 1.86
CA ASN A 991 7.82 14.60 0.53
C ASN A 991 9.16 14.94 -0.09
N SER A 992 9.79 13.93 -0.69
CA SER A 992 10.97 14.09 -1.52
C SER A 992 10.82 15.27 -2.48
N VAL A 993 11.91 15.96 -2.74
CA VAL A 993 12.02 17.10 -3.66
C VAL A 993 11.52 16.73 -5.07
N VAL A 994 10.23 16.94 -5.36
CA VAL A 994 9.69 16.83 -6.73
C VAL A 994 9.76 18.20 -7.39
N ARG A 995 10.62 18.34 -8.40
CA ARG A 995 10.86 19.61 -9.12
C ARG A 995 9.80 19.84 -10.20
N GLU A 996 9.25 21.05 -10.27
CA GLU A 996 8.33 21.44 -11.35
C GLU A 996 9.01 21.42 -12.72
N GLY A 997 8.35 20.86 -13.73
CA GLY A 997 8.89 20.85 -15.09
C GLY A 997 8.19 19.89 -16.06
N THR A 998 8.62 19.98 -17.32
CA THR A 998 8.17 19.08 -18.40
C THR A 998 9.25 18.03 -18.65
N SER A 999 8.92 16.75 -18.47
CA SER A 999 9.74 15.65 -18.96
C SER A 999 9.13 15.08 -20.25
N LYS A 1000 9.99 14.72 -21.20
CA LYS A 1000 9.58 14.11 -22.47
C LYS A 1000 10.31 12.81 -22.68
N ARG A 1001 9.57 11.76 -23.01
CA ARG A 1001 10.09 10.46 -23.39
C ARG A 1001 9.45 10.05 -24.70
N LEU A 1002 10.27 9.63 -25.64
CA LEU A 1002 9.80 9.04 -26.89
C LEU A 1002 10.22 7.60 -26.89
N THR A 1003 9.30 6.71 -27.21
CA THR A 1003 9.57 5.29 -27.28
C THR A 1003 9.00 4.76 -28.60
N VAL A 1004 9.70 3.81 -29.22
CA VAL A 1004 9.13 2.98 -30.26
C VAL A 1004 9.20 1.55 -29.78
N GLU A 1005 8.10 0.83 -29.87
CA GLU A 1005 8.05 -0.61 -29.69
C GLU A 1005 7.58 -1.28 -30.97
N MET A 1006 8.05 -2.49 -31.21
CA MET A 1006 7.73 -3.25 -32.39
C MET A 1006 7.78 -4.73 -32.05
N ASP A 1007 6.78 -5.46 -32.52
CA ASP A 1007 6.83 -6.90 -32.63
C ASP A 1007 7.61 -7.21 -33.91
N ARG A 1008 8.71 -7.94 -33.80
CA ARG A 1008 9.59 -8.23 -34.92
C ARG A 1008 9.00 -9.26 -35.87
N GLN A 1009 8.05 -10.08 -35.41
CA GLN A 1009 7.28 -10.96 -36.28
C GLN A 1009 6.27 -10.15 -37.11
N ASN A 1010 5.90 -8.95 -36.64
CA ASN A 1010 5.03 -8.03 -37.37
C ASN A 1010 5.57 -6.58 -37.35
N PRO A 1011 6.61 -6.24 -38.14
CA PRO A 1011 7.23 -4.91 -38.10
C PRO A 1011 6.27 -3.76 -38.42
N ARG A 1012 5.21 -4.04 -39.19
CA ARG A 1012 4.15 -3.06 -39.49
C ARG A 1012 3.28 -2.75 -38.27
N SER A 1013 3.22 -3.64 -37.27
CA SER A 1013 2.55 -3.37 -36.00
C SER A 1013 3.36 -2.52 -35.02
N LEU A 1014 4.49 -1.94 -35.45
CA LEU A 1014 5.24 -1.02 -34.60
C LEU A 1014 4.35 0.12 -34.10
N VAL A 1015 4.62 0.57 -32.88
CA VAL A 1015 3.96 1.71 -32.26
C VAL A 1015 5.04 2.67 -31.81
N VAL A 1016 5.00 3.89 -32.33
CA VAL A 1016 5.79 4.99 -31.79
C VAL A 1016 4.91 5.74 -30.82
N TRP A 1017 5.39 6.05 -29.62
CA TRP A 1017 4.68 6.98 -28.77
C TRP A 1017 5.56 8.03 -28.10
N VAL A 1018 4.90 9.12 -27.74
CA VAL A 1018 5.48 10.27 -27.07
C VAL A 1018 4.78 10.44 -25.74
N ASP A 1019 5.51 10.24 -24.65
CA ASP A 1019 5.08 10.56 -23.29
C ASP A 1019 5.58 11.95 -22.91
N VAL A 1020 4.66 12.79 -22.45
CA VAL A 1020 4.92 14.16 -22.01
C VAL A 1020 4.32 14.31 -20.64
N PHE A 1021 5.16 14.60 -19.66
CA PHE A 1021 4.75 14.75 -18.28
C PHE A 1021 5.08 16.16 -17.83
N ASP A 1022 4.05 16.94 -17.56
CA ASP A 1022 4.09 18.28 -17.00
C ASP A 1022 3.71 18.17 -15.52
N TYR A 1023 4.51 18.72 -14.61
CA TYR A 1023 4.21 18.77 -13.18
C TYR A 1023 4.23 20.20 -12.63
N LYS A 1024 3.20 20.54 -11.86
CA LYS A 1024 3.01 21.80 -11.17
C LYS A 1024 2.61 21.53 -9.73
N ARG A 1025 3.24 22.21 -8.77
CA ARG A 1025 2.96 21.98 -7.35
C ARG A 1025 1.62 22.61 -6.94
N THR A 1026 1.36 23.84 -7.38
CA THR A 1026 0.14 24.58 -7.07
C THR A 1026 -0.22 25.46 -8.27
N LEU A 1027 -1.48 25.47 -8.69
CA LEU A 1027 -2.02 26.46 -9.63
C LEU A 1027 -3.35 26.99 -9.10
N ASP A 1028 -3.51 28.31 -9.09
CA ASP A 1028 -4.82 28.93 -9.04
C ASP A 1028 -5.65 28.53 -10.29
N ARG A 1029 -6.98 28.75 -10.27
CA ARG A 1029 -7.83 28.43 -11.44
C ARG A 1029 -7.32 29.10 -12.72
N ARG A 1030 -6.88 30.35 -12.66
CA ARG A 1030 -6.32 31.06 -13.82
C ARG A 1030 -5.07 30.37 -14.35
N GLY A 1031 -4.17 29.92 -13.46
CA GLY A 1031 -2.98 29.15 -13.81
C GLY A 1031 -3.31 27.77 -14.37
N LEU A 1032 -4.32 27.09 -13.81
CA LEU A 1032 -4.81 25.82 -14.33
C LEU A 1032 -5.40 26.01 -15.72
N LEU A 1033 -6.30 26.97 -15.92
CA LEU A 1033 -6.88 27.29 -17.23
C LEU A 1033 -5.80 27.62 -18.27
N LYS A 1034 -4.80 28.43 -17.91
CA LYS A 1034 -3.65 28.69 -18.79
C LYS A 1034 -2.88 27.42 -19.13
N LEU A 1035 -2.73 26.50 -18.18
CA LEU A 1035 -2.12 25.19 -18.42
C LEU A 1035 -3.00 24.35 -19.34
N LEU A 1036 -4.31 24.23 -19.08
CA LEU A 1036 -5.27 23.48 -19.88
C LEU A 1036 -5.36 24.04 -21.31
N ASP A 1037 -5.45 25.35 -21.49
CA ASP A 1037 -5.39 26.02 -22.80
C ASP A 1037 -4.08 25.69 -23.52
N SER A 1038 -2.96 25.73 -22.80
CA SER A 1038 -1.66 25.37 -23.36
C SER A 1038 -1.61 23.90 -23.77
N LEU A 1039 -2.29 23.02 -23.04
CA LEU A 1039 -2.39 21.59 -23.35
C LEU A 1039 -3.38 21.35 -24.49
N ASN A 1040 -4.54 22.01 -24.54
CA ASN A 1040 -5.54 21.92 -25.61
C ASN A 1040 -4.95 22.38 -26.94
N LYS A 1041 -4.28 23.53 -26.95
CA LYS A 1041 -3.53 23.99 -28.14
C LYS A 1041 -2.48 22.97 -28.60
N ARG A 1042 -1.97 22.11 -27.71
CA ARG A 1042 -0.98 21.08 -28.03
C ARG A 1042 -1.59 19.74 -28.47
N TYR A 1043 -2.74 19.35 -27.93
CA TYR A 1043 -3.23 17.96 -28.00
C TYR A 1043 -4.70 17.82 -28.46
N GLN A 1044 -5.40 18.91 -28.78
CA GLN A 1044 -6.76 18.89 -29.31
C GLN A 1044 -6.87 18.12 -30.62
N ASN A 1045 -8.00 17.43 -30.82
CA ASN A 1045 -8.34 16.80 -32.08
C ASN A 1045 -8.67 17.89 -33.11
N PRO A 1046 -7.92 18.02 -34.22
CA PRO A 1046 -8.20 19.03 -35.24
C PRO A 1046 -9.55 18.85 -35.94
N ASP A 1047 -10.12 17.64 -35.94
CA ASP A 1047 -11.44 17.39 -36.55
C ASP A 1047 -12.61 17.79 -35.63
N ASP A 1048 -12.36 17.96 -34.33
CA ASP A 1048 -13.40 18.35 -33.38
C ASP A 1048 -13.38 19.88 -33.17
N GLU A 1049 -14.10 20.60 -34.04
CA GLU A 1049 -14.29 22.04 -33.87
C GLU A 1049 -15.00 22.34 -32.53
N GLY A 1050 -14.31 23.06 -31.64
CA GLY A 1050 -14.88 23.53 -30.38
C GLY A 1050 -14.83 22.54 -29.20
N ALA A 1051 -14.33 21.31 -29.37
CA ALA A 1051 -14.22 20.36 -28.25
C ALA A 1051 -12.83 20.38 -27.61
N ASP A 1052 -12.72 20.90 -26.40
CA ASP A 1052 -11.49 20.85 -25.62
C ASP A 1052 -11.07 19.41 -25.29
N PHE A 1053 -9.76 19.13 -25.41
CA PHE A 1053 -9.17 17.80 -25.15
C PHE A 1053 -8.98 17.53 -23.66
N PHE A 1054 -8.47 18.53 -22.97
CA PHE A 1054 -8.52 18.69 -21.54
C PHE A 1054 -9.65 19.68 -21.24
N VAL A 1055 -10.76 19.16 -20.73
CA VAL A 1055 -11.90 19.99 -20.33
C VAL A 1055 -11.55 20.71 -19.03
N GLU A 1056 -12.02 21.94 -18.87
CA GLU A 1056 -11.99 22.59 -17.56
C GLU A 1056 -12.69 21.66 -16.53
N PRO A 1057 -12.18 21.54 -15.30
CA PRO A 1057 -12.93 20.91 -14.23
C PRO A 1057 -14.34 21.53 -14.16
N PRO A 1058 -15.41 20.74 -14.02
CA PRO A 1058 -16.80 21.21 -14.12
C PRO A 1058 -17.19 22.24 -13.04
N MET A 1059 -16.35 22.43 -12.01
CA MET A 1059 -16.55 23.44 -10.98
C MET A 1059 -15.49 24.54 -11.10
N PRO A 1060 -15.84 25.75 -11.58
CA PRO A 1060 -14.98 26.91 -11.46
C PRO A 1060 -14.82 27.26 -9.97
N THR A 1061 -13.58 27.28 -9.48
CA THR A 1061 -13.26 27.62 -8.09
C THR A 1061 -12.21 28.72 -8.02
N GLU A 1062 -12.22 29.50 -6.95
CA GLU A 1062 -11.17 30.51 -6.69
C GLU A 1062 -9.95 29.90 -5.98
N GLU A 1063 -10.12 28.72 -5.39
CA GLU A 1063 -9.09 27.98 -4.64
C GLU A 1063 -8.04 27.33 -5.55
N PRO A 1064 -6.77 27.24 -5.10
CA PRO A 1064 -5.70 26.66 -5.90
C PRO A 1064 -5.68 25.13 -5.88
N TYR A 1065 -5.55 24.53 -7.06
CA TYR A 1065 -5.29 23.12 -7.28
C TYR A 1065 -3.86 22.77 -6.86
N LYS A 1066 -3.67 21.65 -6.14
CA LYS A 1066 -2.37 21.19 -5.64
C LYS A 1066 -1.91 19.93 -6.39
N ARG A 1067 -0.60 19.71 -6.49
CA ARG A 1067 0.07 18.55 -7.12
C ARG A 1067 -0.51 18.19 -8.49
N ILE A 1068 -0.54 19.16 -9.40
CA ILE A 1068 -1.11 18.99 -10.72
C ILE A 1068 -0.09 18.31 -11.63
N TYR A 1069 -0.47 17.12 -12.08
CA TYR A 1069 0.25 16.34 -13.06
C TYR A 1069 -0.55 16.34 -14.35
N ALA A 1070 0.09 16.66 -15.47
CA ALA A 1070 -0.48 16.51 -16.79
C ALA A 1070 0.38 15.53 -17.58
N ASN A 1071 -0.13 14.34 -17.79
CA ASN A 1071 0.47 13.29 -18.60
C ASN A 1071 -0.24 13.25 -19.94
N SER A 1072 0.49 13.38 -21.04
CA SER A 1072 -0.04 13.19 -22.39
C SER A 1072 0.77 12.10 -23.08
N ARG A 1073 0.07 11.10 -23.60
CA ARG A 1073 0.65 10.00 -24.38
C ARG A 1073 0.09 10.05 -25.78
N ILE A 1074 0.95 10.14 -26.77
CA ILE A 1074 0.56 10.13 -28.18
C ILE A 1074 1.09 8.86 -28.79
N TYR A 1075 0.22 7.93 -29.17
CA TYR A 1075 0.57 6.71 -29.89
C TYR A 1075 0.33 6.91 -31.38
N VAL A 1076 1.28 6.50 -32.21
CA VAL A 1076 1.22 6.58 -33.67
C VAL A 1076 1.35 5.16 -34.22
N ASN A 1077 0.40 4.78 -35.07
CA ASN A 1077 0.37 3.47 -35.71
C ASN A 1077 1.47 3.37 -36.79
N GLY A 1078 2.33 2.37 -36.65
CA GLY A 1078 3.39 2.07 -37.59
C GLY A 1078 2.94 1.83 -39.02
N ASP A 1079 1.86 1.08 -39.23
CA ASP A 1079 1.36 0.76 -40.59
C ASP A 1079 0.96 2.04 -41.35
N LYS A 1080 0.33 2.99 -40.65
CA LYS A 1080 -0.02 4.29 -41.22
C LYS A 1080 1.21 5.15 -41.50
N LEU A 1081 2.21 5.07 -40.64
CA LEU A 1081 3.49 5.75 -40.83
C LEU A 1081 4.27 5.20 -42.02
N ILE A 1082 4.20 3.89 -42.26
CA ILE A 1082 4.80 3.20 -43.41
C ILE A 1082 4.07 3.62 -44.70
N LYS A 1083 2.75 3.52 -44.74
CA LYS A 1083 1.94 3.95 -45.90
C LYS A 1083 2.19 5.41 -46.28
N LEU A 1084 2.32 6.29 -45.28
CA LEU A 1084 2.62 7.71 -45.52
C LEU A 1084 3.88 7.92 -46.37
N VAL A 1085 4.94 7.14 -46.13
CA VAL A 1085 6.20 7.28 -46.90
C VAL A 1085 6.21 6.52 -48.22
N GLU A 1086 5.31 5.55 -48.40
CA GLU A 1086 5.08 4.85 -49.66
C GLU A 1086 4.27 5.71 -50.63
N GLU A 1087 3.30 6.48 -50.11
CA GLU A 1087 2.33 7.22 -50.92
C GLU A 1087 2.72 8.68 -51.20
N LYS A 1088 3.62 9.27 -50.40
CA LYS A 1088 3.92 10.71 -50.49
C LYS A 1088 5.39 11.01 -50.69
N THR A 1089 5.65 12.12 -51.35
CA THR A 1089 6.99 12.74 -51.46
C THR A 1089 7.23 13.71 -50.31
N PRO A 1090 8.50 14.06 -49.99
CA PRO A 1090 8.79 15.10 -49.00
C PRO A 1090 8.15 16.45 -49.32
N LYS A 1091 7.98 16.79 -50.60
CA LYS A 1091 7.38 18.07 -51.03
C LYS A 1091 5.89 18.10 -50.69
N GLU A 1092 5.18 17.01 -50.98
CA GLU A 1092 3.75 16.86 -50.63
C GLU A 1092 3.55 16.83 -49.12
N LEU A 1093 4.40 16.10 -48.39
CA LEU A 1093 4.39 16.12 -46.93
C LEU A 1093 4.54 17.55 -46.39
N PHE A 1094 5.48 18.35 -46.92
CA PHE A 1094 5.63 19.73 -46.47
C PHE A 1094 4.45 20.62 -46.85
N ALA A 1095 3.88 20.46 -48.05
CA ALA A 1095 2.69 21.19 -48.44
C ALA A 1095 1.53 20.89 -47.48
N GLU A 1096 1.36 19.62 -47.12
CA GLU A 1096 0.31 19.17 -46.22
C GLU A 1096 0.53 19.63 -44.77
N ILE A 1097 1.77 19.58 -44.26
CA ILE A 1097 2.10 20.14 -42.93
C ILE A 1097 1.94 21.67 -42.95
N GLN A 1098 2.39 22.35 -44.01
CA GLN A 1098 2.28 23.81 -44.14
C GLN A 1098 0.83 24.26 -44.26
N SER A 1099 -0.07 23.42 -44.82
CA SER A 1099 -1.51 23.71 -44.86
C SER A 1099 -2.16 23.80 -43.48
N VAL A 1100 -1.53 23.22 -42.46
CA VAL A 1100 -2.00 23.24 -41.06
C VAL A 1100 -1.25 24.29 -40.21
N ALA A 1101 -0.08 24.74 -40.67
CA ALA A 1101 0.76 25.69 -39.96
C ALA A 1101 0.41 27.13 -40.35
N LYS A 1102 0.01 27.97 -39.38
CA LYS A 1102 -0.19 29.42 -39.67
C LYS A 1102 1.13 30.13 -39.96
N ASP A 1103 2.21 29.68 -39.30
CA ASP A 1103 3.55 30.21 -39.52
C ASP A 1103 4.37 29.28 -40.43
N PRO A 1104 5.31 29.82 -41.22
CA PRO A 1104 6.27 29.02 -41.96
C PRO A 1104 7.05 28.09 -41.03
N ILE A 1105 7.16 26.81 -41.42
CA ILE A 1105 7.97 25.85 -40.66
C ILE A 1105 9.43 26.33 -40.68
N GLY A 1106 9.97 26.65 -39.49
CA GLY A 1106 11.35 27.08 -39.34
C GLY A 1106 12.34 26.13 -40.02
N PHE A 1107 13.35 26.69 -40.69
CA PHE A 1107 14.31 25.96 -41.53
C PHE A 1107 14.91 24.71 -40.85
N HIS A 1108 15.24 24.82 -39.56
CA HIS A 1108 15.81 23.71 -38.79
C HIS A 1108 14.84 22.52 -38.63
N ASN A 1109 13.55 22.78 -38.42
CA ASN A 1109 12.52 21.74 -38.32
C ASN A 1109 12.22 21.14 -39.70
N LYS A 1110 12.13 21.96 -40.75
CA LYS A 1110 12.00 21.51 -42.13
C LYS A 1110 13.13 20.53 -42.50
N ARG A 1111 14.38 20.87 -42.17
CA ARG A 1111 15.54 19.99 -42.37
C ARG A 1111 15.40 18.67 -41.62
N LYS A 1112 15.00 18.69 -40.34
CA LYS A 1112 14.78 17.48 -39.53
C LYS A 1112 13.69 16.57 -40.08
N ILE A 1113 12.55 17.14 -40.47
CA ILE A 1113 11.43 16.38 -41.06
C ILE A 1113 11.86 15.73 -42.37
N LYS A 1114 12.52 16.49 -43.28
CA LYS A 1114 13.01 15.97 -44.57
C LYS A 1114 13.98 14.80 -44.37
N GLN A 1115 14.89 14.94 -43.40
CA GLN A 1115 15.85 13.88 -43.07
C GLN A 1115 15.18 12.66 -42.46
N GLY A 1116 14.22 12.85 -41.54
CA GLY A 1116 13.45 11.76 -40.94
C GLY A 1116 12.64 10.99 -41.97
N PHE A 1117 11.95 11.71 -42.87
CA PHE A 1117 11.15 11.13 -43.95
C PHE A 1117 12.02 10.32 -44.91
N LYS A 1118 13.11 10.89 -45.44
CA LYS A 1118 14.04 10.19 -46.34
C LYS A 1118 14.61 8.91 -45.71
N GLN A 1119 14.92 8.95 -44.41
CA GLN A 1119 15.41 7.77 -43.69
C GLN A 1119 14.33 6.69 -43.54
N LEU A 1120 13.08 7.09 -43.35
CA LEU A 1120 11.97 6.18 -43.20
C LEU A 1120 11.57 5.55 -44.53
N THR A 1121 11.44 6.33 -45.62
CA THR A 1121 11.19 5.83 -46.98
C THR A 1121 12.22 4.75 -47.34
N LYS A 1122 13.51 5.05 -47.13
CA LYS A 1122 14.58 4.07 -47.39
C LYS A 1122 14.42 2.79 -46.54
N ALA A 1123 14.07 2.91 -45.26
CA ALA A 1123 13.89 1.74 -44.41
C ALA A 1123 12.66 0.90 -44.81
N VAL A 1124 11.60 1.52 -45.31
CA VAL A 1124 10.39 0.84 -45.83
C VAL A 1124 10.66 0.15 -47.15
N GLU A 1125 11.35 0.82 -48.09
CA GLU A 1125 11.80 0.19 -49.34
C GLU A 1125 12.68 -1.03 -49.06
N GLU A 1126 13.59 -0.92 -48.08
CA GLU A 1126 14.41 -2.05 -47.65
C GLU A 1126 13.56 -3.15 -47.00
N LEU A 1127 12.51 -2.81 -46.24
CA LEU A 1127 11.61 -3.77 -45.59
C LEU A 1127 10.79 -4.57 -46.62
N ASN A 1128 10.24 -3.89 -47.63
CA ASN A 1128 9.44 -4.53 -48.68
C ASN A 1128 10.28 -5.40 -49.63
N LYS A 1129 11.61 -5.22 -49.65
CA LYS A 1129 12.56 -6.03 -50.43
C LYS A 1129 13.08 -7.27 -49.67
N LEU A 1130 12.70 -7.46 -48.41
CA LEU A 1130 13.12 -8.63 -47.64
C LEU A 1130 12.40 -9.88 -48.16
N THR A 1131 13.16 -10.82 -48.69
CA THR A 1131 12.70 -12.18 -49.01
C THR A 1131 12.98 -13.12 -47.82
N PRO A 1132 12.20 -14.20 -47.60
CA PRO A 1132 12.50 -15.17 -46.55
C PRO A 1132 13.82 -15.93 -46.85
N GLY A 1133 14.79 -15.88 -45.93
CA GLY A 1133 16.09 -16.60 -46.03
C GLY A 1133 17.01 -16.34 -44.84
N GLU A 1134 18.05 -17.15 -44.61
CA GLU A 1134 18.95 -17.02 -43.44
C GLU A 1134 19.76 -15.71 -43.42
N ASP A 1135 20.39 -15.34 -44.55
CA ASP A 1135 21.03 -14.02 -44.68
C ASP A 1135 20.01 -12.88 -44.58
N ALA A 1136 18.75 -13.20 -44.92
CA ALA A 1136 17.66 -12.27 -44.77
C ALA A 1136 17.29 -12.01 -43.31
N GLU A 1137 17.55 -12.89 -42.34
CA GLU A 1137 17.22 -12.61 -40.93
C GLU A 1137 18.06 -11.46 -40.37
N LYS A 1138 19.39 -11.50 -40.56
CA LYS A 1138 20.29 -10.42 -40.14
C LYS A 1138 19.99 -9.11 -40.86
N GLN A 1139 19.66 -9.18 -42.15
CA GLN A 1139 19.24 -8.02 -42.92
C GLN A 1139 17.89 -7.49 -42.43
N THR A 1140 16.92 -8.37 -42.19
CA THR A 1140 15.60 -8.07 -41.64
C THR A 1140 15.73 -7.33 -40.32
N ILE A 1141 16.52 -7.85 -39.38
CA ILE A 1141 16.80 -7.21 -38.09
C ILE A 1141 17.42 -5.81 -38.27
N LYS A 1142 18.37 -5.63 -39.20
CA LYS A 1142 18.98 -4.33 -39.48
C LYS A 1142 17.97 -3.34 -40.05
N VAL A 1143 17.12 -3.80 -40.95
CA VAL A 1143 16.07 -3.01 -41.61
C VAL A 1143 14.98 -2.61 -40.61
N GLN A 1144 14.50 -3.56 -39.81
CA GLN A 1144 13.58 -3.35 -38.70
C GLN A 1144 14.11 -2.32 -37.68
N ASP A 1145 15.39 -2.44 -37.28
CA ASP A 1145 16.02 -1.45 -36.41
C ASP A 1145 16.01 -0.05 -37.06
N ARG A 1146 16.41 0.05 -38.35
CA ARG A 1146 16.42 1.33 -39.10
C ARG A 1146 15.03 1.92 -39.19
N LEU A 1147 14.02 1.10 -39.48
CA LEU A 1147 12.60 1.45 -39.53
C LEU A 1147 12.18 2.08 -38.20
N ALA A 1148 12.41 1.42 -37.07
CA ALA A 1148 12.07 1.94 -35.75
C ALA A 1148 12.83 3.24 -35.41
N VAL A 1149 14.12 3.34 -35.74
CA VAL A 1149 14.90 4.58 -35.53
C VAL A 1149 14.36 5.74 -36.40
N ALA A 1150 14.07 5.47 -37.67
CA ALA A 1150 13.59 6.47 -38.61
C ALA A 1150 12.18 6.94 -38.22
N ALA A 1151 11.31 6.01 -37.81
CA ALA A 1151 9.99 6.28 -37.27
C ALA A 1151 10.05 7.19 -36.04
N LEU A 1152 10.87 6.84 -35.04
CA LEU A 1152 11.07 7.66 -33.84
C LEU A 1152 11.62 9.06 -34.19
N ARG A 1153 12.54 9.16 -35.17
CA ARG A 1153 13.10 10.45 -35.62
C ARG A 1153 12.05 11.33 -36.30
N LEU A 1154 11.27 10.74 -37.21
CA LEU A 1154 10.23 11.46 -37.94
C LEU A 1154 9.14 11.93 -36.97
N VAL A 1155 8.58 11.05 -36.14
CA VAL A 1155 7.57 11.42 -35.14
C VAL A 1155 8.11 12.48 -34.17
N ASN A 1156 9.35 12.36 -33.70
CA ASN A 1156 9.97 13.41 -32.88
C ASN A 1156 10.10 14.75 -33.61
N ALA A 1157 10.44 14.75 -34.90
CA ALA A 1157 10.58 15.97 -35.69
C ALA A 1157 9.22 16.63 -35.95
N LEU A 1158 8.19 15.82 -36.23
CA LEU A 1158 6.80 16.26 -36.40
C LEU A 1158 6.23 16.81 -35.08
N TYR A 1159 6.55 16.21 -33.94
CA TYR A 1159 6.07 16.67 -32.62
C TYR A 1159 6.84 17.89 -32.04
N GLN A 1160 8.10 18.13 -32.41
CA GLN A 1160 8.96 19.14 -31.77
C GLN A 1160 8.58 20.61 -32.02
N SER A 1161 7.61 20.91 -32.89
CA SER A 1161 7.09 22.27 -33.05
C SER A 1161 6.27 22.69 -31.83
N LYS A 1162 6.87 23.52 -30.95
CA LYS A 1162 6.24 24.06 -29.73
C LYS A 1162 4.86 24.70 -29.98
N THR A 1163 4.62 25.20 -31.20
CA THR A 1163 3.43 25.92 -31.62
C THR A 1163 2.32 25.04 -32.21
N TRP A 1164 2.62 23.84 -32.70
CA TRP A 1164 1.69 23.07 -33.56
C TRP A 1164 1.37 21.65 -33.09
N GLY A 1165 1.94 21.24 -31.95
CA GLY A 1165 1.51 20.07 -31.17
C GLY A 1165 1.32 18.77 -31.96
N VAL A 1166 0.17 18.12 -31.72
CA VAL A 1166 -0.27 16.87 -32.36
C VAL A 1166 -0.87 17.09 -33.75
N SER A 1167 -1.25 18.31 -34.12
CA SER A 1167 -2.02 18.60 -35.35
C SER A 1167 -1.32 18.12 -36.63
N TYR A 1168 0.00 18.15 -36.68
CA TYR A 1168 0.76 17.57 -37.79
C TYR A 1168 0.63 16.05 -37.87
N LEU A 1169 0.70 15.35 -36.73
CA LEU A 1169 0.50 13.91 -36.70
C LEU A 1169 -0.94 13.58 -37.13
N HIS A 1170 -1.91 14.36 -36.66
CA HIS A 1170 -3.31 14.17 -37.02
C HIS A 1170 -3.55 14.31 -38.52
N LYS A 1171 -3.09 15.40 -39.14
CA LYS A 1171 -3.28 15.63 -40.58
C LYS A 1171 -2.71 14.49 -41.43
N LEU A 1172 -1.63 13.87 -40.98
CA LEU A 1172 -0.93 12.82 -41.71
C LEU A 1172 -1.49 11.42 -41.48
N PHE A 1173 -1.96 11.11 -40.26
CA PHE A 1173 -2.39 9.76 -39.89
C PHE A 1173 -3.90 9.60 -39.72
N GLY A 1174 -4.61 10.71 -39.55
CA GLY A 1174 -6.02 10.76 -39.17
C GLY A 1174 -6.29 10.15 -37.79
N SER A 1175 -7.52 10.28 -37.33
CA SER A 1175 -7.98 9.70 -36.06
C SER A 1175 -7.84 8.17 -36.00
N ASN A 1176 -7.87 7.45 -37.13
CA ASN A 1176 -7.69 5.98 -37.15
C ASN A 1176 -6.22 5.52 -37.17
N GLY A 1177 -5.26 6.45 -37.28
CA GLY A 1177 -3.83 6.14 -37.35
C GLY A 1177 -3.02 6.54 -36.13
N MET A 1178 -3.69 7.13 -35.13
CA MET A 1178 -3.06 7.54 -33.89
C MET A 1178 -4.06 7.58 -32.74
N LEU A 1179 -3.57 7.49 -31.52
CA LEU A 1179 -4.35 7.64 -30.30
C LEU A 1179 -3.65 8.64 -29.41
N VAL A 1180 -4.35 9.68 -29.01
CA VAL A 1180 -3.86 10.61 -27.99
C VAL A 1180 -4.62 10.32 -26.72
N VAL A 1181 -3.88 10.14 -25.64
CA VAL A 1181 -4.43 9.98 -24.29
C VAL A 1181 -3.89 11.11 -23.44
N GLY A 1182 -4.77 11.99 -23.01
CA GLY A 1182 -4.45 13.03 -22.04
C GLY A 1182 -4.96 12.62 -20.67
N GLU A 1183 -4.18 12.88 -19.64
CA GLU A 1183 -4.60 12.76 -18.25
C GLU A 1183 -4.00 13.92 -17.46
N VAL A 1184 -4.83 14.86 -17.03
CA VAL A 1184 -4.50 15.84 -15.99
C VAL A 1184 -5.10 15.34 -14.70
N PHE A 1185 -4.31 15.23 -13.65
CA PHE A 1185 -4.75 14.90 -12.31
C PHE A 1185 -4.05 15.77 -11.29
N GLY A 1186 -4.54 15.79 -10.07
CA GLY A 1186 -3.98 16.55 -8.95
C GLY A 1186 -4.95 16.50 -7.79
N VAL A 1187 -4.92 17.48 -6.89
CA VAL A 1187 -5.81 17.53 -5.72
C VAL A 1187 -6.52 18.89 -5.67
N HIS A 1188 -7.84 18.87 -5.77
CA HIS A 1188 -8.72 20.03 -5.63
C HIS A 1188 -9.24 20.09 -4.20
N GLU A 1189 -9.39 21.29 -3.64
CA GLU A 1189 -9.85 21.48 -2.25
C GLU A 1189 -11.32 21.03 -2.05
N ARG A 1190 -12.21 21.20 -3.03
CA ARG A 1190 -13.63 20.74 -2.96
C ARG A 1190 -13.89 19.29 -3.42
N THR A 1191 -12.93 18.40 -3.32
CA THR A 1191 -13.23 16.98 -3.62
C THR A 1191 -14.30 16.48 -2.65
N ASN A 1192 -15.42 15.95 -3.16
CA ASN A 1192 -16.60 15.70 -2.34
C ASN A 1192 -16.51 14.36 -1.58
N MET A 1193 -17.40 14.16 -0.60
CA MET A 1193 -17.46 12.96 0.25
C MET A 1193 -17.52 11.62 -0.52
N LEU A 1194 -17.98 11.62 -1.78
CA LEU A 1194 -18.15 10.41 -2.60
C LEU A 1194 -16.83 9.93 -3.22
N GLN A 1195 -15.84 10.83 -3.30
CA GLN A 1195 -14.58 10.59 -3.99
C GLN A 1195 -13.49 10.24 -2.98
N ASP A 1196 -13.06 8.97 -3.02
CA ASP A 1196 -11.97 8.45 -2.18
C ASP A 1196 -10.66 9.23 -2.47
N PRO A 1197 -9.95 9.80 -1.50
CA PRO A 1197 -8.78 10.63 -1.78
C PRO A 1197 -7.53 9.92 -2.29
N ASP A 1198 -7.39 8.62 -2.02
CA ASP A 1198 -6.41 7.79 -2.74
C ASP A 1198 -6.79 7.66 -4.23
N TRP A 1199 -8.09 7.79 -4.54
CA TRP A 1199 -8.60 7.94 -5.90
C TRP A 1199 -8.64 9.40 -6.36
N VAL A 1200 -8.78 10.42 -5.50
CA VAL A 1200 -8.70 11.85 -5.84
C VAL A 1200 -7.29 12.24 -6.24
N SER A 1201 -6.27 11.69 -5.58
CA SER A 1201 -4.90 11.81 -6.06
C SER A 1201 -4.69 11.16 -7.43
N ARG A 1202 -5.64 10.29 -7.85
CA ARG A 1202 -5.76 9.69 -9.18
C ARG A 1202 -6.93 10.28 -9.99
N LEU A 1203 -7.63 11.31 -9.48
CA LEU A 1203 -8.79 11.89 -10.13
C LEU A 1203 -8.28 12.64 -11.32
N ARG A 1204 -8.61 12.10 -12.48
CA ARG A 1204 -8.36 12.72 -13.76
C ARG A 1204 -9.32 13.90 -13.85
N TYR A 1205 -8.81 15.10 -13.64
CA TYR A 1205 -9.56 16.35 -13.81
C TYR A 1205 -9.99 16.55 -15.24
N ALA A 1206 -9.16 16.10 -16.18
CA ALA A 1206 -9.34 16.41 -17.57
C ALA A 1206 -8.49 15.47 -18.41
N GLY A 1207 -9.01 15.07 -19.55
CA GLY A 1207 -8.29 14.20 -20.45
C GLY A 1207 -9.23 13.32 -21.23
N LYS A 1208 -9.58 13.76 -22.42
CA LYS A 1208 -10.18 12.88 -23.42
C LYS A 1208 -9.07 12.00 -23.97
N SER A 1209 -9.48 10.88 -24.53
CA SER A 1209 -8.69 10.24 -25.58
C SER A 1209 -9.41 10.45 -26.89
N TRP A 1210 -8.69 10.73 -27.96
CA TRP A 1210 -9.25 10.71 -29.30
C TRP A 1210 -8.36 9.94 -30.24
N GLY A 1211 -8.98 9.50 -31.32
CA GLY A 1211 -8.41 8.56 -32.25
C GLY A 1211 -8.51 7.13 -31.78
N LYS A 1212 -7.96 6.22 -32.58
CA LYS A 1212 -8.01 4.78 -32.42
C LYS A 1212 -6.65 4.21 -32.73
N LEU A 1213 -6.16 3.38 -31.83
CA LEU A 1213 -4.96 2.58 -32.06
C LEU A 1213 -5.38 1.13 -32.18
N THR A 1214 -5.21 0.56 -33.37
CA THR A 1214 -5.47 -0.86 -33.61
C THR A 1214 -4.38 -1.76 -33.01
N ASN A 1215 -3.16 -1.23 -32.84
CA ASN A 1215 -1.99 -1.98 -32.37
C ASN A 1215 -1.63 -1.60 -30.93
N VAL A 1216 -1.68 -2.54 -29.99
CA VAL A 1216 -1.21 -2.31 -28.60
C VAL A 1216 0.32 -2.39 -28.56
N PRO A 1217 1.02 -1.51 -27.81
CA PRO A 1217 2.47 -1.63 -27.63
C PRO A 1217 2.87 -3.04 -27.14
N PRO A 1218 3.68 -3.78 -27.89
CA PRO A 1218 3.91 -5.21 -27.65
C PRO A 1218 4.48 -5.54 -26.26
N ILE A 1219 5.44 -4.76 -25.75
CA ILE A 1219 6.02 -5.02 -24.42
C ILE A 1219 5.02 -4.65 -23.32
N SER A 1220 4.24 -3.58 -23.54
CA SER A 1220 3.19 -3.22 -22.58
C SER A 1220 2.09 -4.28 -22.50
N ARG A 1221 1.77 -4.94 -23.62
CA ARG A 1221 0.86 -6.10 -23.65
C ARG A 1221 1.46 -7.26 -22.88
N PHE A 1222 2.71 -7.62 -23.15
CA PHE A 1222 3.43 -8.69 -22.45
C PHE A 1222 3.47 -8.48 -20.93
N VAL A 1223 3.87 -7.31 -20.47
CA VAL A 1223 3.90 -7.00 -19.02
C VAL A 1223 2.50 -6.99 -18.41
N ARG A 1224 1.52 -6.55 -19.21
CA ARG A 1224 0.06 -6.58 -18.96
C ARG A 1224 -0.49 -7.97 -18.63
N VAL A 1225 -0.19 -8.88 -19.54
CA VAL A 1225 -1.01 -10.07 -19.79
C VAL A 1225 -0.20 -11.35 -19.64
N ASP A 1226 1.12 -11.30 -19.84
CA ASP A 1226 1.95 -12.49 -19.99
C ASP A 1226 3.24 -12.41 -19.12
N GLN A 1227 3.26 -11.52 -18.11
CA GLN A 1227 4.42 -11.37 -17.24
C GLN A 1227 4.66 -12.67 -16.45
N PRO A 1228 5.89 -13.21 -16.47
CA PRO A 1228 6.20 -14.39 -15.70
C PRO A 1228 6.14 -14.12 -14.20
N THR A 1229 5.55 -15.07 -13.47
CA THR A 1229 5.48 -15.05 -12.00
C THR A 1229 6.86 -15.37 -11.41
N PRO A 1230 7.28 -14.71 -10.30
CA PRO A 1230 8.54 -15.05 -9.64
C PRO A 1230 8.59 -16.53 -9.26
N ALA A 1231 9.74 -17.17 -9.47
CA ALA A 1231 9.92 -18.58 -9.13
C ALA A 1231 9.78 -18.82 -7.62
N ASN A 1232 10.19 -17.86 -6.80
CA ASN A 1232 10.00 -17.92 -5.34
C ASN A 1232 10.02 -16.54 -4.67
N GLU A 1233 8.88 -16.17 -4.08
CA GLU A 1233 8.69 -14.90 -3.39
C GLU A 1233 9.25 -14.89 -1.96
N HIS A 1234 9.29 -16.04 -1.28
CA HIS A 1234 9.85 -16.18 0.08
C HIS A 1234 11.33 -15.80 0.14
N ALA A 1235 12.03 -16.00 -0.96
CA ALA A 1235 13.43 -15.64 -1.11
C ALA A 1235 13.64 -14.36 -1.94
N MET A 1236 12.57 -13.64 -2.29
CA MET A 1236 12.60 -12.40 -3.09
C MET A 1236 13.32 -12.57 -4.44
N LEU A 1237 13.07 -13.69 -5.13
CA LEU A 1237 13.61 -13.95 -6.47
C LEU A 1237 12.79 -13.25 -7.56
N ASP A 1238 12.74 -11.92 -7.53
CA ASP A 1238 12.13 -11.16 -8.61
C ASP A 1238 13.09 -11.09 -9.80
N ILE A 1239 12.60 -11.46 -10.98
CA ILE A 1239 13.30 -11.13 -12.23
C ILE A 1239 13.25 -9.61 -12.38
N PRO A 1240 14.39 -8.91 -12.41
CA PRO A 1240 14.43 -7.46 -12.43
C PRO A 1240 14.01 -6.94 -13.82
N MET A 1241 12.70 -6.96 -14.10
CA MET A 1241 12.12 -6.61 -15.41
C MET A 1241 12.63 -5.27 -15.93
N GLU A 1242 12.89 -4.30 -15.05
CA GLU A 1242 13.44 -2.99 -15.38
C GLU A 1242 14.84 -3.03 -16.00
N ARG A 1243 15.67 -4.00 -15.61
CA ARG A 1243 17.04 -4.13 -16.13
C ARG A 1243 17.01 -4.33 -17.64
N PHE A 1244 16.08 -5.14 -18.14
CA PHE A 1244 16.03 -5.51 -19.54
C PHE A 1244 14.89 -4.88 -20.33
N LEU A 1245 13.68 -4.70 -19.78
CA LEU A 1245 12.58 -4.00 -20.47
C LEU A 1245 12.69 -2.47 -20.37
N GLY A 1246 13.61 -1.95 -19.54
CA GLY A 1246 13.70 -0.53 -19.20
C GLY A 1246 12.59 -0.12 -18.22
N THR A 1247 12.51 1.17 -17.87
CA THR A 1247 11.40 1.68 -17.04
C THR A 1247 10.11 1.58 -17.84
N ILE A 1248 9.29 0.56 -17.61
CA ILE A 1248 7.98 0.43 -18.24
C ILE A 1248 7.01 1.32 -17.45
N VAL A 1249 6.62 2.45 -18.05
CA VAL A 1249 5.60 3.33 -17.49
C VAL A 1249 4.24 2.74 -17.84
N THR A 1250 3.82 1.71 -17.12
CA THR A 1250 2.43 1.23 -17.20
C THR A 1250 1.52 2.41 -16.86
N GLY A 1251 0.30 2.47 -17.42
CA GLY A 1251 -0.64 3.58 -17.23
C GLY A 1251 -0.94 3.95 -15.77
N TYR A 1252 -0.52 3.12 -14.81
CA TYR A 1252 -0.76 3.25 -13.38
C TYR A 1252 0.39 3.87 -12.57
N SER A 1253 1.56 4.13 -13.16
CA SER A 1253 2.75 4.59 -12.41
C SER A 1253 2.84 6.12 -12.21
N GLY A 1254 1.74 6.75 -11.85
CA GLY A 1254 1.63 8.19 -11.55
C GLY A 1254 2.12 8.56 -10.13
N GLY A 1255 3.24 7.99 -9.69
CA GLY A 1255 3.90 8.35 -8.44
C GLY A 1255 5.28 7.72 -8.37
N MET A 1256 6.32 8.53 -8.21
CA MET A 1256 7.62 8.03 -7.76
C MET A 1256 7.45 7.52 -6.33
N VAL A 1257 7.19 6.22 -6.20
CA VAL A 1257 7.58 5.42 -5.05
C VAL A 1257 8.53 4.38 -5.63
N GLY A 1258 9.74 4.33 -5.08
CA GLY A 1258 10.81 3.46 -5.58
C GLY A 1258 10.32 2.03 -5.75
N LEU A 1259 10.84 1.36 -6.78
CA LEU A 1259 10.71 -0.09 -6.94
C LEU A 1259 11.50 -0.75 -5.81
N GLY A 1260 10.84 -0.84 -4.66
CA GLY A 1260 11.32 -1.37 -3.40
C GLY A 1260 10.10 -1.43 -2.48
N SER A 1261 9.52 -2.63 -2.37
CA SER A 1261 8.15 -2.95 -1.96
C SER A 1261 7.07 -2.54 -2.98
N ARG A 1262 6.82 -3.46 -3.92
CA ARG A 1262 5.56 -3.57 -4.66
C ARG A 1262 4.42 -3.90 -3.70
#